data_AF-A0A834QYL1-F1
#
_entry.id   AF-A0A834QYL1-F1
#
_cell.length_a   1.000
_cell.length_b   1.000
_cell.length_c   1.000
_cell.angle_alpha   90.00
_cell.angle_beta   90.00
_cell.angle_gamma   90.00
#
_symmetry.space_group_name_H-M   'P 1'
#
loop_
_entity.id
_entity.type
_entity.pdbx_description
1 polymer ?
#
loop_
_entity_poly.entity_id
_entity_poly.type
_entity_poly.pdbx_seq_one_letter_code
_entity_poly.pdbx_strand_id
1 'polypeptide(L)'
;MNRAYQAILQGRIGELELQLKHGKEGAEEVQYKKTTAWLWVRDMLTDEIIKTAAKESPVVKGNALLALSSLAVVLSKHEASLASDSDGVLEVQPNFLPMKEWVSMVLDTLLVIVDSHYQPRGQLFSCFYHKSYSGENTASAIARSAAATALSLLVPVFIISCKEKVEEILNMLTARLPGKPSADESQAVQIQMGLALGMFLSRLCEEKLSDISGQQMNLLLMKSLDALENCCFDTSLEYNTGCILGVGLVLSLMSHSSQTESRVHVAASLRKLSTYLDDSGSQSRTFQEVLAYTLSCVCTSAFSAGIIEATEAEDTMNKLRLLVENNQQTSGFALALGNVVHGLSVCGHGKAEDLGNKLLPGWIKTVLAEGTPTMLCLAALHGMVALVGSEGDVMQLKSEAIQTSQFQGRLNEVIRTLTQVTSVSGAIGVQSNAIWLLGHLHLSTLSSNQSRTSVPTDYSYLPESSFIRAAIGFFISGGKKGPEAVPPSLLKVVMKPIATVGESYQYPPANWAALLSPLMRLNFGEEIQQLCLEIMVTQAQSSQNAAALLGLWVMPPLIHSLSMDIKKYLLVSVPLWIKHVSDEQLLGFVENLMVAVFKAASPLCSPELCPSALQGLSQALKLPSPAHHLWSLLREATGKIFDLLPNKIRRNDLELYISIAKCLSEMTDEDANRISQITQVIMSISICIFFHC
;
A
#
# COMPACT_ATOMS: atom_id res chain seq x y z
N MET A 1 7.83 -11.14 12.59
CA MET A 1 9.25 -10.71 12.49
C MET A 1 9.48 -9.26 12.90
N ASN A 2 8.74 -8.28 12.35
CA ASN A 2 8.96 -6.85 12.66
C ASN A 2 9.12 -6.52 14.16
N ARG A 3 8.20 -7.00 15.02
CA ARG A 3 8.30 -6.79 16.49
C ARG A 3 9.58 -7.37 17.09
N ALA A 4 9.98 -8.58 16.69
CA ALA A 4 11.19 -9.22 17.19
C ALA A 4 12.44 -8.44 16.76
N TYR A 5 12.51 -8.06 15.48
CA TYR A 5 13.58 -7.22 14.95
C TYR A 5 13.70 -5.89 15.71
N GLN A 6 12.60 -5.16 15.87
CA GLN A 6 12.60 -3.89 16.58
C GLN A 6 13.00 -4.04 18.06
N ALA A 7 12.50 -5.07 18.75
CA ALA A 7 12.87 -5.33 20.15
C ALA A 7 14.38 -5.57 20.30
N ILE A 8 14.98 -6.36 19.40
CA ILE A 8 16.41 -6.66 19.44
C ILE A 8 17.24 -5.43 19.06
N LEU A 9 16.81 -4.67 18.05
CA LEU A 9 17.46 -3.42 17.66
C LEU A 9 17.49 -2.41 18.81
N GLN A 10 16.35 -2.18 19.47
CA GLN A 10 16.28 -1.31 20.64
C GLN A 10 17.13 -1.85 21.80
N GLY A 11 17.10 -3.16 22.04
CA GLY A 11 17.95 -3.81 23.04
C GLY A 11 19.44 -3.59 22.77
N ARG A 12 19.88 -3.73 21.51
CA ARG A 12 21.27 -3.51 21.11
C ARG A 12 21.70 -2.06 21.27
N ILE A 13 20.84 -1.10 20.88
CA ILE A 13 21.11 0.33 21.08
C ILE A 13 21.24 0.64 22.58
N GLY A 14 20.33 0.12 23.41
CA GLY A 14 20.39 0.31 24.86
C GLY A 14 21.63 -0.31 25.52
N GLU A 15 22.06 -1.48 25.04
CA GLU A 15 23.31 -2.12 25.48
C GLU A 15 24.53 -1.23 25.19
N LEU A 16 24.63 -0.70 23.97
CA LEU A 16 25.72 0.20 23.53
C LEU A 16 25.75 1.49 24.35
N GLU A 17 24.58 2.06 24.68
CA GLU A 17 24.48 3.23 25.57
C GLU A 17 24.96 2.94 26.98
N LEU A 18 24.65 1.74 27.49
CA LEU A 18 25.11 1.30 28.80
C LEU A 18 26.61 1.06 28.80
N GLN A 19 27.20 0.55 27.73
CA GLN A 19 28.66 0.40 27.58
C GLN A 19 29.38 1.75 27.55
N LEU A 20 28.81 2.74 26.86
CA LEU A 20 29.31 4.13 26.85
C LEU A 20 29.29 4.74 28.27
N LYS A 21 28.17 4.59 28.98
CA LYS A 21 28.03 5.10 30.36
C LYS A 21 29.01 4.46 31.34
N HIS A 22 29.37 3.19 31.13
CA HIS A 22 30.34 2.48 31.97
C HIS A 22 31.80 2.68 31.54
N GLY A 23 32.07 3.49 30.50
CA GLY A 23 33.43 3.75 30.01
C GLY A 23 34.13 2.51 29.44
N LYS A 24 33.38 1.50 28.99
CA LYS A 24 33.95 0.26 28.43
C LYS A 24 34.45 0.42 26.99
N GLU A 25 33.88 1.37 26.24
CA GLU A 25 34.19 1.63 24.83
C GLU A 25 34.23 3.15 24.58
N GLY A 26 34.98 3.57 23.55
CA GLY A 26 35.09 4.98 23.15
C GLY A 26 33.80 5.52 22.52
N ALA A 27 33.55 6.83 22.64
CA ALA A 27 32.34 7.47 22.13
C ALA A 27 32.16 7.32 20.61
N GLU A 28 33.25 7.41 19.84
CA GLU A 28 33.25 7.23 18.39
C GLU A 28 32.92 5.78 17.99
N GLU A 29 33.47 4.81 18.73
CA GLU A 29 33.23 3.38 18.49
C GLU A 29 31.77 3.01 18.78
N VAL A 30 31.20 3.53 19.88
CA VAL A 30 29.80 3.34 20.22
C VAL A 30 28.89 3.98 19.18
N GLN A 31 29.20 5.20 18.73
CA GLN A 31 28.41 5.87 17.70
C GLN A 31 28.42 5.10 16.38
N TYR A 32 29.58 4.59 15.97
CA TYR A 32 29.69 3.71 14.80
C TYR A 32 28.87 2.41 14.96
N LYS A 33 28.95 1.75 16.12
CA LYS A 33 28.18 0.53 16.42
C LYS A 33 26.67 0.80 16.47
N LYS A 34 26.24 1.99 16.86
CA LYS A 34 24.83 2.39 16.79
C LYS A 34 24.36 2.52 15.34
N THR A 35 25.14 3.18 14.49
CA THR A 35 24.82 3.35 13.07
C THR A 35 24.77 2.02 12.31
N THR A 36 25.59 1.04 12.70
CA THR A 36 25.62 -0.31 12.11
C THR A 36 24.84 -1.36 12.90
N ALA A 37 24.11 -0.96 13.96
CA ALA A 37 23.40 -1.90 14.84
C ALA A 37 22.39 -2.75 14.08
N TRP A 38 21.74 -2.18 13.08
CA TRP A 38 20.74 -2.88 12.27
C TRP A 38 21.32 -4.04 11.44
N LEU A 39 22.56 -3.92 10.94
CA LEU A 39 23.30 -4.99 10.25
C LEU A 39 23.71 -6.09 11.24
N TRP A 40 24.14 -5.71 12.44
CA TRP A 40 24.44 -6.67 13.51
C TRP A 40 23.19 -7.48 13.89
N VAL A 41 22.04 -6.81 14.03
CA VAL A 41 20.76 -7.47 14.33
C VAL A 41 20.35 -8.42 13.21
N ARG A 42 20.54 -8.03 11.94
CA ARG A 42 20.33 -8.91 10.79
C ARG A 42 21.14 -10.19 10.95
N ASP A 43 22.45 -10.07 11.13
CA ASP A 43 23.35 -11.23 11.15
C ASP A 43 23.05 -12.13 12.34
N MET A 44 22.83 -11.56 13.53
CA MET A 44 22.45 -12.33 14.72
C MET A 44 21.14 -13.09 14.52
N LEU A 45 20.10 -12.44 14.00
CA LEU A 45 18.82 -13.11 13.70
C LEU A 45 18.97 -14.17 12.61
N THR A 46 19.77 -13.90 11.59
CA THR A 46 20.05 -14.86 10.51
C THR A 46 20.71 -16.12 11.10
N ASP A 47 21.74 -15.95 11.93
CA ASP A 47 22.43 -17.05 12.60
C ASP A 47 21.49 -17.87 13.48
N GLU A 48 20.64 -17.24 14.28
CA GLU A 48 19.68 -17.95 15.13
C GLU A 48 18.62 -18.71 14.31
N ILE A 49 18.19 -18.15 13.19
CA ILE A 49 17.28 -18.82 12.25
C ILE A 49 17.97 -20.04 11.64
N ILE A 50 19.21 -19.91 11.17
CA ILE A 50 20.01 -20.99 10.57
C ILE A 50 20.28 -22.11 11.58
N LYS A 51 20.72 -21.77 12.80
CA LYS A 51 20.95 -22.74 13.89
C LYS A 51 19.67 -23.49 14.23
N THR A 52 18.53 -22.79 14.22
CA THR A 52 17.23 -23.41 14.46
C THR A 52 16.82 -24.33 13.31
N ALA A 53 17.07 -23.92 12.05
CA ALA A 53 16.81 -24.73 10.86
C ALA A 53 17.70 -25.98 10.76
N ALA A 54 18.89 -25.95 11.35
CA ALA A 54 19.77 -27.12 11.44
C ALA A 54 19.17 -28.25 12.31
N LYS A 55 18.16 -27.96 13.13
CA LYS A 55 17.37 -29.01 13.81
C LYS A 55 16.60 -29.81 12.75
N GLU A 56 16.68 -31.13 12.78
CA GLU A 56 16.18 -32.03 11.73
C GLU A 56 14.65 -32.07 11.52
N SER A 57 13.88 -31.13 12.07
CA SER A 57 12.43 -31.09 11.91
C SER A 57 12.00 -30.35 10.62
N PRO A 58 11.24 -31.00 9.71
CA PRO A 58 10.69 -30.37 8.50
C PRO A 58 9.86 -29.12 8.77
N VAL A 59 9.07 -29.13 9.86
CA VAL A 59 8.23 -27.99 10.26
C VAL A 59 9.07 -26.81 10.70
N VAL A 60 10.13 -27.07 11.48
CA VAL A 60 11.06 -26.03 11.93
C VAL A 60 11.78 -25.41 10.73
N LYS A 61 12.22 -26.22 9.76
CA LYS A 61 12.82 -25.72 8.52
C LYS A 61 11.85 -24.83 7.72
N GLY A 62 10.61 -25.26 7.55
CA GLY A 62 9.57 -24.44 6.90
C GLY A 62 9.35 -23.09 7.59
N ASN A 63 9.21 -23.09 8.91
CA ASN A 63 9.06 -21.87 9.69
C ASN A 63 10.29 -20.94 9.61
N ALA A 64 11.48 -21.52 9.62
CA ALA A 64 12.73 -20.78 9.49
C ALA A 64 12.87 -20.10 8.11
N LEU A 65 12.41 -20.75 7.03
CA LEU A 65 12.34 -20.12 5.69
C LEU A 65 11.41 -18.91 5.69
N LEU A 66 10.19 -19.05 6.22
CA LEU A 66 9.23 -17.93 6.33
C LEU A 66 9.78 -16.80 7.21
N ALA A 67 10.48 -17.13 8.30
CA ALA A 67 11.13 -16.16 9.17
C ALA A 67 12.26 -15.41 8.45
N LEU A 68 13.11 -16.12 7.70
CA LEU A 68 14.20 -15.54 6.92
C LEU A 68 13.68 -14.58 5.83
N SER A 69 12.66 -14.99 5.07
CA SER A 69 12.02 -14.13 4.08
C SER A 69 11.35 -12.91 4.72
N SER A 70 10.68 -13.10 5.86
CA SER A 70 10.10 -11.98 6.61
C SER A 70 11.16 -11.01 7.15
N LEU A 71 12.33 -11.51 7.55
CA LEU A 71 13.45 -10.69 8.00
C LEU A 71 13.98 -9.83 6.85
N ALA A 72 14.10 -10.40 5.65
CA ALA A 72 14.49 -9.64 4.47
C ALA A 72 13.55 -8.48 4.17
N VAL A 73 12.24 -8.70 4.24
CA VAL A 73 11.25 -7.62 4.03
C VAL A 73 11.39 -6.51 5.08
N VAL A 74 11.54 -6.88 6.36
CA VAL A 74 11.69 -5.90 7.46
C VAL A 74 12.96 -5.07 7.28
N LEU A 75 14.06 -5.71 6.91
CA LEU A 75 15.35 -5.05 6.70
C LEU A 75 15.35 -4.15 5.47
N SER A 76 14.79 -4.58 4.33
CA SER A 76 14.67 -3.73 3.15
C SER A 76 13.81 -2.50 3.42
N LYS A 77 12.74 -2.63 4.24
CA LYS A 77 11.96 -1.47 4.69
C LYS A 77 12.77 -0.53 5.59
N HIS A 78 13.58 -1.08 6.49
CA HIS A 78 14.42 -0.28 7.37
C HIS A 78 15.54 0.44 6.60
N GLU A 79 16.22 -0.25 5.68
CA GLU A 79 17.23 0.32 4.79
C GLU A 79 16.66 1.47 3.95
N ALA A 80 15.46 1.30 3.38
CA ALA A 80 14.78 2.37 2.65
C ALA A 80 14.48 3.60 3.52
N SER A 81 14.20 3.41 4.82
CA SER A 81 14.01 4.52 5.76
C SER A 81 15.31 5.22 6.17
N LEU A 82 16.46 4.56 6.04
CA LEU A 82 17.77 5.17 6.31
C LEU A 82 18.24 6.03 5.13
N ALA A 83 17.95 5.60 3.90
CA ALA A 83 18.34 6.31 2.67
C ALA A 83 17.68 7.69 2.52
N SER A 84 16.57 7.96 3.22
CA SER A 84 15.94 9.30 3.24
C SER A 84 16.61 10.29 4.19
N ASP A 85 17.44 9.82 5.13
CA ASP A 85 17.99 10.64 6.23
C ASP A 85 19.51 10.93 6.10
N SER A 86 20.21 10.38 5.10
CA SER A 86 21.67 10.53 4.99
C SER A 86 22.18 10.83 3.57
N ASP A 87 22.64 12.06 3.35
CA ASP A 87 23.46 12.50 2.18
C ASP A 87 24.92 11.99 2.25
N GLY A 88 25.25 11.16 3.24
CA GLY A 88 26.57 10.56 3.42
C GLY A 88 26.52 9.06 3.23
N VAL A 89 27.10 8.55 2.13
CA VAL A 89 27.39 7.12 1.98
C VAL A 89 28.40 6.73 3.06
N LEU A 90 27.91 6.17 4.16
CA LEU A 90 28.75 5.56 5.17
C LEU A 90 29.33 4.27 4.59
N GLU A 91 30.64 4.25 4.35
CA GLU A 91 31.36 3.04 3.96
C GLU A 91 31.14 1.95 5.01
N VAL A 92 30.32 0.96 4.66
CA VAL A 92 30.08 -0.23 5.47
C VAL A 92 31.42 -0.96 5.62
N GLN A 93 31.83 -1.29 6.85
CA GLN A 93 33.03 -2.10 7.10
C GLN A 93 33.04 -3.38 6.24
N PRO A 94 34.23 -3.90 5.85
CA PRO A 94 34.36 -5.16 5.11
C PRO A 94 33.84 -6.41 5.84
N ASN A 95 33.43 -6.29 7.10
CA ASN A 95 32.98 -7.41 7.93
C ASN A 95 31.50 -7.77 7.75
N PHE A 96 30.68 -6.88 7.19
CA PHE A 96 29.25 -7.14 6.97
C PHE A 96 28.98 -7.45 5.49
N LEU A 97 28.22 -8.52 5.24
CA LEU A 97 27.76 -8.82 3.88
C LEU A 97 26.86 -7.67 3.38
N PRO A 98 27.06 -7.15 2.15
CA PRO A 98 26.19 -6.13 1.58
C PRO A 98 24.73 -6.59 1.53
N MET A 99 23.80 -5.66 1.78
CA MET A 99 22.37 -5.99 1.90
C MET A 99 21.80 -6.62 0.63
N LYS A 100 22.21 -6.13 -0.54
CA LYS A 100 21.84 -6.70 -1.86
C LYS A 100 22.30 -8.16 -2.01
N GLU A 101 23.53 -8.46 -1.59
CA GLU A 101 24.08 -9.82 -1.66
C GLU A 101 23.37 -10.76 -0.69
N TRP A 102 23.09 -10.28 0.54
CA TRP A 102 22.35 -11.06 1.54
C TRP A 102 20.91 -11.37 1.08
N VAL A 103 20.18 -10.41 0.50
CA VAL A 103 18.85 -10.66 -0.10
C VAL A 103 18.95 -11.66 -1.26
N SER A 104 19.97 -11.55 -2.11
CA SER A 104 20.21 -12.51 -3.19
C SER A 104 20.44 -13.92 -2.63
N MET A 105 21.15 -14.06 -1.50
CA MET A 105 21.35 -15.33 -0.82
C MET A 105 20.04 -15.93 -0.30
N VAL A 106 19.17 -15.10 0.31
CA VAL A 106 17.83 -15.51 0.75
C VAL A 106 17.01 -15.98 -0.44
N LEU A 107 16.99 -15.22 -1.53
CA LEU A 107 16.24 -15.55 -2.75
C LEU A 107 16.73 -16.85 -3.39
N ASP A 108 18.04 -16.96 -3.65
CA ASP A 108 18.62 -18.16 -4.26
C ASP A 108 18.38 -19.40 -3.40
N THR A 109 18.40 -19.26 -2.07
CA THR A 109 18.04 -20.35 -1.14
C THR A 109 16.59 -20.80 -1.34
N LEU A 110 15.63 -19.88 -1.47
CA LEU A 110 14.23 -20.22 -1.73
C LEU A 110 14.07 -20.90 -3.10
N LEU A 111 14.68 -20.32 -4.14
CA LEU A 111 14.53 -20.81 -5.51
C LEU A 111 15.10 -22.23 -5.69
N VAL A 112 16.26 -22.53 -5.10
CA VAL A 112 16.84 -23.88 -5.12
C VAL A 112 15.96 -24.90 -4.38
N ILE A 113 15.28 -24.48 -3.32
CA ILE A 113 14.38 -25.37 -2.57
C ILE A 113 13.11 -25.65 -3.37
N VAL A 114 12.54 -24.64 -4.04
CA VAL A 114 11.35 -24.79 -4.89
C VAL A 114 11.66 -25.57 -6.17
N ASP A 115 12.83 -25.33 -6.76
CA ASP A 115 13.28 -25.96 -7.99
C ASP A 115 14.71 -26.53 -7.86
N SER A 116 14.82 -27.85 -7.85
CA SER A 116 16.12 -28.53 -7.83
C SER A 116 16.97 -28.28 -9.08
N HIS A 117 16.36 -27.88 -10.19
CA HIS A 117 17.06 -27.53 -11.43
C HIS A 117 17.53 -26.07 -11.47
N TYR A 118 17.09 -25.24 -10.51
CA TYR A 118 17.54 -23.86 -10.44
C TYR A 118 19.04 -23.81 -10.13
N GLN A 119 19.76 -23.01 -10.92
CA GLN A 119 21.19 -22.79 -10.74
C GLN A 119 21.40 -21.46 -10.00
N PRO A 120 21.77 -21.50 -8.70
CA PRO A 120 21.99 -20.31 -7.91
C PRO A 120 23.23 -19.57 -8.43
N ARG A 121 23.18 -18.24 -8.43
CA ARG A 121 24.29 -17.40 -8.88
C ARG A 121 25.21 -17.03 -7.73
N GLY A 122 24.70 -17.02 -6.50
CA GLY A 122 25.43 -16.66 -5.30
C GLY A 122 25.60 -17.80 -4.29
N GLN A 123 26.02 -17.43 -3.09
CA GLN A 123 26.06 -18.33 -1.93
C GLN A 123 24.64 -18.73 -1.51
N LEU A 124 24.54 -19.82 -0.72
CA LEU A 124 23.28 -20.35 -0.21
C LEU A 124 23.38 -20.59 1.30
N PHE A 125 22.25 -20.54 1.99
CA PHE A 125 22.14 -21.05 3.35
C PHE A 125 22.00 -22.59 3.32
N SER A 126 23.14 -23.28 3.34
CA SER A 126 23.24 -24.74 3.16
C SER A 126 22.44 -25.59 4.16
N CYS A 127 22.14 -25.07 5.35
CA CYS A 127 21.31 -25.78 6.35
C CYS A 127 19.89 -26.11 5.86
N PHE A 128 19.40 -25.38 4.85
CA PHE A 128 18.08 -25.59 4.28
C PHE A 128 18.07 -26.57 3.10
N TYR A 129 19.23 -26.88 2.51
CA TYR A 129 19.30 -27.63 1.26
C TYR A 129 20.58 -28.46 1.14
N HIS A 130 20.42 -29.74 0.80
CA HIS A 130 21.50 -30.64 0.40
C HIS A 130 21.20 -31.21 -0.99
N LYS A 131 22.17 -31.24 -1.91
CA LYS A 131 22.00 -31.99 -3.17
C LYS A 131 22.20 -33.48 -2.89
N SER A 132 21.25 -34.31 -3.29
CA SER A 132 21.49 -35.76 -3.33
C SER A 132 22.47 -36.08 -4.48
N TYR A 133 23.14 -37.22 -4.39
CA TYR A 133 23.97 -37.74 -5.48
C TYR A 133 23.16 -38.01 -6.78
N SER A 134 21.83 -38.22 -6.66
CA SER A 134 20.90 -38.41 -7.78
C SER A 134 20.42 -37.11 -8.43
N GLY A 135 20.70 -35.94 -7.85
CA GLY A 135 20.18 -34.66 -8.30
C GLY A 135 18.72 -34.38 -7.88
N GLU A 136 18.12 -35.27 -7.11
CA GLU A 136 16.76 -35.13 -6.55
C GLU A 136 16.73 -34.08 -5.43
N ASN A 137 15.55 -33.48 -5.25
CA ASN A 137 15.33 -32.50 -4.20
C ASN A 137 15.24 -33.20 -2.83
N THR A 138 16.23 -32.99 -1.97
CA THR A 138 16.23 -33.55 -0.61
C THR A 138 15.36 -32.75 0.38
N ALA A 139 14.86 -31.59 -0.01
CA ALA A 139 14.02 -30.78 0.84
C ALA A 139 12.64 -31.46 1.03
N SER A 140 12.19 -31.51 2.29
CA SER A 140 10.87 -32.03 2.63
C SER A 140 9.75 -31.27 1.91
N ALA A 141 8.61 -31.92 1.67
CA ALA A 141 7.42 -31.28 1.10
C ALA A 141 7.03 -29.98 1.83
N ILE A 142 7.11 -29.97 3.17
CA ILE A 142 6.82 -28.78 3.99
C ILE A 142 7.78 -27.64 3.68
N ALA A 143 9.08 -27.91 3.60
CA ALA A 143 10.09 -26.90 3.28
C ALA A 143 9.89 -26.33 1.86
N ARG A 144 9.54 -27.19 0.89
CA ARG A 144 9.27 -26.79 -0.50
C ARG A 144 8.02 -25.92 -0.61
N SER A 145 6.95 -26.30 0.08
CA SER A 145 5.72 -25.49 0.19
C SER A 145 5.97 -24.16 0.89
N ALA A 146 6.73 -24.16 1.99
CA ALA A 146 7.08 -22.94 2.72
C ALA A 146 7.95 -22.01 1.86
N ALA A 147 8.92 -22.55 1.12
CA ALA A 147 9.75 -21.75 0.23
C ALA A 147 8.93 -21.09 -0.88
N ALA A 148 8.01 -21.84 -1.51
CA ALA A 148 7.15 -21.31 -2.57
C ALA A 148 6.24 -20.18 -2.06
N THR A 149 5.59 -20.37 -0.92
CA THR A 149 4.74 -19.34 -0.32
C THR A 149 5.55 -18.14 0.18
N ALA A 150 6.77 -18.35 0.68
CA ALA A 150 7.65 -17.29 1.14
C ALA A 150 8.09 -16.32 0.03
N LEU A 151 8.12 -16.75 -1.23
CA LEU A 151 8.40 -15.86 -2.37
C LEU A 151 7.40 -14.70 -2.46
N SER A 152 6.14 -14.93 -2.10
CA SER A 152 5.12 -13.86 -2.06
C SER A 152 5.42 -12.79 -1.03
N LEU A 153 6.11 -13.13 0.07
CA LEU A 153 6.52 -12.16 1.09
C LEU A 153 7.58 -11.20 0.55
N LEU A 154 8.43 -11.65 -0.38
CA LEU A 154 9.53 -10.87 -0.93
C LEU A 154 9.11 -9.91 -2.04
N VAL A 155 7.85 -9.91 -2.47
CA VAL A 155 7.34 -9.01 -3.52
C VAL A 155 7.70 -7.53 -3.27
N PRO A 156 7.53 -6.95 -2.05
CA PRO A 156 7.93 -5.57 -1.79
C PRO A 156 9.43 -5.31 -2.02
N VAL A 157 10.28 -6.33 -1.83
CA VAL A 157 11.72 -6.25 -2.09
C VAL A 157 12.00 -6.29 -3.59
N PHE A 158 11.32 -7.17 -4.34
CA PHE A 158 11.51 -7.29 -5.79
C PHE A 158 11.14 -6.01 -6.54
N ILE A 159 10.07 -5.35 -6.14
CA ILE A 159 9.58 -4.13 -6.79
C ILE A 159 10.60 -2.99 -6.70
N ILE A 160 11.32 -2.91 -5.59
CA ILE A 160 12.28 -1.84 -5.33
C ILE A 160 13.65 -2.20 -5.92
N SER A 161 14.12 -3.43 -5.72
CA SER A 161 15.55 -3.76 -5.88
C SER A 161 15.85 -4.84 -6.94
N CYS A 162 14.88 -5.66 -7.36
CA CYS A 162 15.10 -6.82 -8.23
C CYS A 162 13.90 -7.11 -9.16
N LYS A 163 13.45 -6.13 -9.95
CA LYS A 163 12.24 -6.24 -10.78
C LYS A 163 12.32 -7.38 -11.80
N GLU A 164 13.52 -7.65 -12.31
CA GLU A 164 13.81 -8.72 -13.25
C GLU A 164 13.53 -10.13 -12.70
N LYS A 165 13.53 -10.30 -11.37
CA LYS A 165 13.25 -11.60 -10.72
C LYS A 165 11.76 -11.95 -10.69
N VAL A 166 10.87 -10.97 -10.88
CA VAL A 166 9.41 -11.19 -10.88
C VAL A 166 9.01 -12.15 -11.99
N GLU A 167 9.52 -11.93 -13.21
CA GLU A 167 9.21 -12.78 -14.36
C GLU A 167 9.72 -14.20 -14.20
N GLU A 168 10.96 -14.35 -13.71
CA GLU A 168 11.56 -15.65 -13.43
C GLU A 168 10.72 -16.45 -12.41
N ILE A 169 10.28 -15.81 -11.32
CA ILE A 169 9.48 -16.45 -10.28
C ILE A 169 8.08 -16.83 -10.81
N LEU A 170 7.43 -15.95 -11.56
CA LEU A 170 6.10 -16.24 -12.15
C LEU A 170 6.16 -17.44 -13.08
N ASN A 171 7.14 -17.48 -13.98
CA ASN A 171 7.33 -18.60 -14.90
C ASN A 171 7.64 -19.91 -14.14
N MET A 172 8.50 -19.83 -13.13
CA MET A 172 8.89 -20.97 -12.29
C MET A 172 7.69 -21.58 -11.54
N LEU A 173 6.85 -20.75 -10.91
CA LEU A 173 5.65 -21.20 -10.19
C LEU A 173 4.57 -21.72 -11.16
N THR A 174 4.38 -21.04 -12.29
CA THR A 174 3.42 -21.43 -13.33
C THR A 174 3.73 -22.81 -13.91
N ALA A 175 5.01 -23.13 -14.14
CA ALA A 175 5.44 -24.43 -14.65
C ALA A 175 5.16 -25.59 -13.68
N ARG A 176 4.94 -25.30 -12.39
CA ARG A 176 4.75 -26.26 -11.30
C ARG A 176 3.31 -26.42 -10.84
N LEU A 177 2.37 -25.77 -11.52
CA LEU A 177 0.94 -25.96 -11.24
C LEU A 177 0.53 -27.43 -11.44
N PRO A 178 -0.54 -27.90 -10.75
CA PRO A 178 -1.05 -29.25 -10.92
C PRO A 178 -1.30 -29.59 -12.39
N GLY A 179 -0.92 -30.80 -12.81
CA GLY A 179 -1.06 -31.27 -14.19
C GLY A 179 -0.01 -30.76 -15.19
N LYS A 180 0.94 -29.91 -14.76
CA LYS A 180 2.06 -29.48 -15.61
C LYS A 180 3.23 -30.47 -15.57
N PRO A 181 4.10 -30.49 -16.61
CA PRO A 181 5.22 -31.41 -16.68
C PRO A 181 6.24 -31.27 -15.53
N SER A 182 6.37 -30.07 -14.97
CA SER A 182 7.27 -29.79 -13.84
C SER A 182 6.54 -29.80 -12.49
N ALA A 183 5.28 -30.25 -12.43
CA ALA A 183 4.55 -30.38 -11.19
C ALA A 183 5.24 -31.40 -10.27
N ASP A 184 5.17 -31.14 -8.96
CA ASP A 184 5.76 -32.03 -7.97
C ASP A 184 4.95 -33.31 -7.81
N GLU A 185 5.58 -34.43 -7.44
CA GLU A 185 4.86 -35.67 -7.13
C GLU A 185 4.03 -35.56 -5.84
N SER A 186 4.43 -34.68 -4.90
CA SER A 186 3.73 -34.53 -3.63
C SER A 186 2.45 -33.71 -3.78
N GLN A 187 1.32 -34.33 -3.45
CA GLN A 187 -0.01 -33.69 -3.40
C GLN A 187 -0.01 -32.38 -2.58
N ALA A 188 0.64 -32.39 -1.41
CA ALA A 188 0.72 -31.23 -0.54
C ALA A 188 1.49 -30.07 -1.18
N VAL A 189 2.49 -30.37 -2.00
CA VAL A 189 3.29 -29.37 -2.71
C VAL A 189 2.50 -28.83 -3.89
N GLN A 190 1.81 -29.68 -4.66
CA GLN A 190 0.95 -29.24 -5.76
C GLN A 190 -0.12 -28.24 -5.30
N ILE A 191 -0.81 -28.51 -4.18
CA ILE A 191 -1.76 -27.56 -3.57
C ILE A 191 -1.05 -26.24 -3.26
N GLN A 192 0.11 -26.31 -2.60
CA GLN A 192 0.83 -25.11 -2.18
C GLN A 192 1.44 -24.32 -3.34
N MET A 193 1.76 -24.93 -4.47
CA MET A 193 2.21 -24.22 -5.68
C MET A 193 1.10 -23.34 -6.27
N GLY A 194 -0.12 -23.87 -6.36
CA GLY A 194 -1.28 -23.08 -6.79
C GLY A 194 -1.55 -21.89 -5.87
N LEU A 195 -1.49 -22.14 -4.55
CA LEU A 195 -1.67 -21.08 -3.55
C LEU A 195 -0.53 -20.05 -3.61
N ALA A 196 0.72 -20.50 -3.71
CA ALA A 196 1.89 -19.63 -3.79
C ALA A 196 1.85 -18.71 -5.01
N LEU A 197 1.46 -19.22 -6.18
CA LEU A 197 1.28 -18.39 -7.38
C LEU A 197 0.20 -17.33 -7.17
N GLY A 198 -0.96 -17.71 -6.62
CA GLY A 198 -2.03 -16.77 -6.31
C GLY A 198 -1.64 -15.73 -5.26
N MET A 199 -0.93 -16.12 -4.20
CA MET A 199 -0.37 -15.19 -3.21
C MET A 199 0.63 -14.23 -3.86
N PHE A 200 1.52 -14.73 -4.72
CA PHE A 200 2.50 -13.90 -5.42
C PHE A 200 1.81 -12.88 -6.33
N LEU A 201 0.90 -13.32 -7.19
CA LEU A 201 0.12 -12.46 -8.08
C LEU A 201 -0.69 -11.41 -7.29
N SER A 202 -1.37 -11.85 -6.22
CA SER A 202 -2.08 -10.95 -5.32
C SER A 202 -1.13 -9.87 -4.78
N ARG A 203 0.04 -10.23 -4.25
CA ARG A 203 0.99 -9.22 -3.75
C ARG A 203 1.48 -8.25 -4.82
N LEU A 204 1.67 -8.70 -6.06
CA LEU A 204 2.03 -7.81 -7.19
C LEU A 204 0.91 -6.83 -7.53
N CYS A 205 -0.36 -7.27 -7.48
CA CYS A 205 -1.52 -6.40 -7.64
C CYS A 205 -1.65 -5.38 -6.49
N GLU A 206 -1.33 -5.78 -5.25
CA GLU A 206 -1.45 -4.94 -4.04
C GLU A 206 -0.50 -3.75 -4.11
N GLU A 207 0.73 -4.00 -4.56
CA GLU A 207 1.78 -3.00 -4.73
C GLU A 207 1.62 -2.18 -6.03
N LYS A 208 0.50 -2.37 -6.75
CA LYS A 208 0.15 -1.64 -7.99
C LYS A 208 1.25 -1.62 -9.05
N LEU A 209 1.99 -2.72 -9.15
CA LEU A 209 3.03 -2.86 -10.19
C LEU A 209 2.49 -2.58 -11.59
N SER A 210 1.23 -2.95 -11.85
CA SER A 210 0.54 -2.72 -13.12
C SER A 210 0.48 -1.25 -13.54
N ASP A 211 0.38 -0.36 -12.55
CA ASP A 211 0.25 1.07 -12.76
C ASP A 211 1.64 1.73 -12.96
N ILE A 212 2.70 1.03 -12.53
CA ILE A 212 4.09 1.53 -12.50
C ILE A 212 4.95 0.95 -13.65
N SER A 213 4.63 -0.25 -14.16
CA SER A 213 5.57 -1.07 -14.95
C SER A 213 5.20 -1.35 -16.42
N GLY A 214 4.32 -0.54 -17.02
CA GLY A 214 4.03 -0.59 -18.47
C GLY A 214 3.24 -1.83 -18.93
N GLN A 215 2.86 -1.86 -20.22
CA GLN A 215 1.95 -2.88 -20.77
C GLN A 215 2.51 -4.32 -20.74
N GLN A 216 3.83 -4.49 -20.84
CA GLN A 216 4.47 -5.82 -20.89
C GLN A 216 4.34 -6.59 -19.58
N MET A 217 4.49 -5.92 -18.43
CA MET A 217 4.32 -6.56 -17.12
C MET A 217 2.85 -6.94 -16.88
N ASN A 218 1.90 -6.09 -17.30
CA ASN A 218 0.47 -6.41 -17.22
C ASN A 218 0.10 -7.66 -18.02
N LEU A 219 0.65 -7.81 -19.22
CA LEU A 219 0.45 -9.01 -20.03
C LEU A 219 0.97 -10.26 -19.32
N LEU A 220 2.13 -10.18 -18.66
CA LEU A 220 2.70 -11.28 -17.91
C LEU A 220 1.83 -11.68 -16.70
N LEU A 221 1.35 -10.70 -15.93
CA LEU A 221 0.46 -10.94 -14.80
C LEU A 221 -0.83 -11.64 -15.24
N MET A 222 -1.45 -11.16 -16.31
CA MET A 222 -2.66 -11.77 -16.87
C MET A 222 -2.40 -13.18 -17.39
N LYS A 223 -1.28 -13.43 -18.09
CA LYS A 223 -0.91 -14.77 -18.55
C LYS A 223 -0.73 -15.77 -17.40
N SER A 224 -0.12 -15.33 -16.30
CA SER A 224 0.03 -16.17 -15.11
C SER A 224 -1.30 -16.40 -14.38
N LEU A 225 -2.19 -15.40 -14.35
CA LEU A 225 -3.55 -15.56 -13.84
C LEU A 225 -4.36 -16.55 -14.69
N ASP A 226 -4.30 -16.45 -16.02
CA ASP A 226 -4.97 -17.39 -16.94
C ASP A 226 -4.50 -18.81 -16.69
N ALA A 227 -3.19 -19.03 -16.49
CA ALA A 227 -2.66 -20.35 -16.17
C ALA A 227 -3.21 -20.90 -14.84
N LEU A 228 -3.34 -20.03 -13.82
CA LEU A 228 -3.90 -20.38 -12.53
C LEU A 228 -5.41 -20.68 -12.60
N GLU A 229 -6.18 -19.86 -13.32
CA GLU A 229 -7.61 -20.05 -13.54
C GLU A 229 -7.90 -21.32 -14.35
N ASN A 230 -7.09 -21.62 -15.37
CA ASN A 230 -7.22 -22.86 -16.13
C ASN A 230 -7.05 -24.08 -15.23
N CYS A 231 -6.09 -24.08 -14.31
CA CYS A 231 -5.95 -25.16 -13.33
C CYS A 231 -7.08 -25.19 -12.28
N CYS A 232 -7.61 -24.02 -11.89
CA CYS A 232 -8.73 -23.91 -10.94
C CYS A 232 -10.02 -24.53 -11.49
N PHE A 233 -10.35 -24.26 -12.76
CA PHE A 233 -11.61 -24.70 -13.38
C PHE A 233 -11.52 -26.02 -14.15
N ASP A 234 -10.34 -26.66 -14.20
CA ASP A 234 -10.18 -27.97 -14.82
C ASP A 234 -10.62 -29.08 -13.85
N THR A 235 -11.74 -29.74 -14.20
CA THR A 235 -12.33 -30.83 -13.41
C THR A 235 -11.57 -32.15 -13.53
N SER A 236 -10.62 -32.26 -14.46
CA SER A 236 -9.77 -33.44 -14.64
C SER A 236 -8.55 -33.44 -13.73
N LEU A 237 -8.19 -32.28 -13.17
CA LEU A 237 -7.02 -32.14 -12.30
C LEU A 237 -7.36 -32.49 -10.85
N GLU A 238 -6.54 -33.36 -10.27
CA GLU A 238 -6.50 -33.57 -8.82
C GLU A 238 -5.67 -32.46 -8.14
N TYR A 239 -5.92 -32.24 -6.84
CA TYR A 239 -5.14 -31.32 -5.98
C TYR A 239 -5.11 -29.84 -6.40
N ASN A 240 -6.11 -29.39 -7.16
CA ASN A 240 -6.26 -27.99 -7.60
C ASN A 240 -6.82 -27.03 -6.53
N THR A 241 -7.11 -27.49 -5.31
CA THR A 241 -7.71 -26.65 -4.24
C THR A 241 -6.87 -25.43 -3.90
N GLY A 242 -5.54 -25.53 -3.99
CA GLY A 242 -4.67 -24.37 -3.83
C GLY A 242 -4.77 -23.36 -4.98
N CYS A 243 -5.07 -23.81 -6.20
CA CYS A 243 -5.37 -22.92 -7.31
C CYS A 243 -6.68 -22.17 -7.07
N ILE A 244 -7.71 -22.83 -6.52
CA ILE A 244 -9.00 -22.21 -6.15
C ILE A 244 -8.79 -21.10 -5.11
N LEU A 245 -8.00 -21.37 -4.06
CA LEU A 245 -7.64 -20.34 -3.08
C LEU A 245 -6.84 -19.21 -3.74
N GLY A 246 -5.86 -19.55 -4.58
CA GLY A 246 -5.02 -18.58 -5.29
C GLY A 246 -5.83 -17.64 -6.18
N VAL A 247 -6.76 -18.17 -6.99
CA VAL A 247 -7.71 -17.37 -7.79
C VAL A 247 -8.54 -16.46 -6.89
N GLY A 248 -9.04 -16.99 -5.76
CA GLY A 248 -9.78 -16.20 -4.78
C GLY A 248 -9.02 -14.97 -4.29
N LEU A 249 -7.74 -15.13 -3.93
CA LEU A 249 -6.87 -14.03 -3.49
C LEU A 249 -6.65 -12.98 -4.57
N VAL A 250 -6.39 -13.42 -5.81
CA VAL A 250 -6.13 -12.50 -6.93
C VAL A 250 -7.39 -11.72 -7.31
N LEU A 251 -8.53 -12.39 -7.46
CA LEU A 251 -9.79 -11.75 -7.83
C LEU A 251 -10.30 -10.78 -6.74
N SER A 252 -10.17 -11.17 -5.46
CA SER A 252 -10.54 -10.30 -4.34
C SER A 252 -9.77 -8.98 -4.38
N LEU A 253 -8.50 -9.04 -4.76
CA LEU A 253 -7.65 -7.86 -4.84
C LEU A 253 -7.85 -7.06 -6.14
N MET A 254 -8.00 -7.74 -7.27
CA MET A 254 -8.30 -7.12 -8.56
C MET A 254 -9.64 -6.37 -8.55
N SER A 255 -10.56 -6.74 -7.65
CA SER A 255 -11.82 -6.02 -7.43
C SER A 255 -11.59 -4.53 -7.15
N HIS A 256 -10.47 -4.19 -6.51
CA HIS A 256 -10.11 -2.82 -6.16
C HIS A 256 -9.27 -2.09 -7.23
N SER A 257 -9.02 -2.73 -8.37
CA SER A 257 -8.36 -2.11 -9.52
C SER A 257 -9.23 -1.00 -10.13
N SER A 258 -8.57 0.03 -10.67
CA SER A 258 -9.22 1.08 -11.46
C SER A 258 -9.48 0.68 -12.91
N GLN A 259 -8.92 -0.45 -13.38
CA GLN A 259 -9.06 -0.89 -14.77
C GLN A 259 -10.42 -1.58 -14.99
N THR A 260 -11.18 -1.12 -15.99
CA THR A 260 -12.51 -1.66 -16.31
C THR A 260 -12.44 -3.14 -16.72
N GLU A 261 -11.43 -3.54 -17.49
CA GLU A 261 -11.24 -4.93 -17.93
C GLU A 261 -11.09 -5.88 -16.75
N SER A 262 -10.28 -5.52 -15.75
CA SER A 262 -10.12 -6.29 -14.51
C SER A 262 -11.45 -6.45 -13.76
N ARG A 263 -12.26 -5.40 -13.69
CA ARG A 263 -13.58 -5.44 -13.01
C ARG A 263 -14.57 -6.36 -13.73
N VAL A 264 -14.59 -6.33 -15.07
CA VAL A 264 -15.42 -7.23 -15.89
C VAL A 264 -14.96 -8.68 -15.71
N HIS A 265 -13.65 -8.92 -15.70
CA HIS A 265 -13.07 -10.25 -15.46
C HIS A 265 -13.49 -10.80 -14.09
N VAL A 266 -13.37 -10.00 -13.04
CA VAL A 266 -13.80 -10.38 -11.67
C VAL A 266 -15.28 -10.79 -11.64
N ALA A 267 -16.18 -10.00 -12.26
CA ALA A 267 -17.59 -10.33 -12.31
C ALA A 267 -17.87 -11.65 -13.04
N ALA A 268 -17.19 -11.89 -14.16
CA ALA A 268 -17.33 -13.13 -14.92
C ALA A 268 -16.80 -14.35 -14.14
N SER A 269 -15.60 -14.25 -13.56
CA SER A 269 -14.99 -15.32 -12.77
C SER A 269 -15.78 -15.61 -11.49
N LEU A 270 -16.38 -14.60 -10.84
CA LEU A 270 -17.27 -14.79 -9.69
C LEU A 270 -18.49 -15.65 -10.04
N ARG A 271 -19.17 -15.34 -11.15
CA ARG A 271 -20.32 -16.13 -11.62
C ARG A 271 -19.89 -17.55 -11.95
N LYS A 272 -18.73 -17.72 -12.58
CA LYS A 272 -18.15 -19.03 -12.88
C LYS A 272 -17.86 -19.84 -11.61
N LEU A 273 -17.31 -19.22 -10.56
CA LEU A 273 -17.11 -19.86 -9.25
C LEU A 273 -18.43 -20.27 -8.60
N SER A 274 -19.47 -19.42 -8.71
CA SER A 274 -20.80 -19.71 -8.18
C SER A 274 -21.44 -20.92 -8.86
N THR A 275 -21.38 -21.00 -10.19
CA THR A 275 -21.83 -22.19 -10.95
C THR A 275 -21.00 -23.41 -10.58
N TYR A 276 -19.68 -23.25 -10.45
CA TYR A 276 -18.80 -24.37 -10.12
C TYR A 276 -19.12 -24.98 -8.75
N LEU A 277 -19.56 -24.16 -7.79
CA LEU A 277 -20.01 -24.64 -6.49
C LEU A 277 -21.29 -25.46 -6.61
N ASP A 278 -22.22 -25.09 -7.49
CA ASP A 278 -23.46 -25.84 -7.73
C ASP A 278 -23.17 -27.23 -8.33
N ASP A 279 -22.20 -27.30 -9.25
CA ASP A 279 -21.82 -28.55 -9.94
C ASP A 279 -20.87 -29.44 -9.12
N SER A 280 -20.36 -28.95 -7.97
CA SER A 280 -19.35 -29.63 -7.15
C SER A 280 -19.85 -30.82 -6.33
N GLY A 281 -21.11 -31.26 -6.51
CA GLY A 281 -21.74 -32.31 -5.72
C GLY A 281 -21.01 -33.66 -5.72
N SER A 282 -20.27 -33.97 -6.77
CA SER A 282 -19.45 -35.19 -6.90
C SER A 282 -18.04 -35.06 -6.32
N GLN A 283 -17.62 -33.85 -5.94
CA GLN A 283 -16.28 -33.56 -5.44
C GLN A 283 -16.15 -33.83 -3.93
N SER A 284 -14.90 -33.89 -3.45
CA SER A 284 -14.61 -34.07 -2.02
C SER A 284 -15.18 -32.93 -1.17
N ARG A 285 -15.49 -33.20 0.11
CA ARG A 285 -16.00 -32.17 1.02
C ARG A 285 -15.03 -31.00 1.18
N THR A 286 -13.73 -31.30 1.33
CA THR A 286 -12.67 -30.29 1.43
C THR A 286 -12.63 -29.38 0.21
N PHE A 287 -12.86 -29.92 -0.98
CA PHE A 287 -12.93 -29.14 -2.21
C PHE A 287 -14.10 -28.14 -2.16
N GLN A 288 -15.29 -28.59 -1.76
CA GLN A 288 -16.47 -27.73 -1.63
C GLN A 288 -16.27 -26.63 -0.58
N GLU A 289 -15.64 -26.97 0.55
CA GLU A 289 -15.31 -26.00 1.60
C GLU A 289 -14.39 -24.89 1.09
N VAL A 290 -13.34 -25.26 0.36
CA VAL A 290 -12.40 -24.31 -0.25
C VAL A 290 -13.09 -23.43 -1.28
N LEU A 291 -13.93 -24.02 -2.14
CA LEU A 291 -14.66 -23.27 -3.17
C LEU A 291 -15.69 -22.30 -2.57
N ALA A 292 -16.41 -22.72 -1.53
CA ALA A 292 -17.34 -21.87 -0.79
C ALA A 292 -16.64 -20.68 -0.12
N TYR A 293 -15.48 -20.92 0.50
CA TYR A 293 -14.65 -19.86 1.09
C TYR A 293 -14.15 -18.88 0.03
N THR A 294 -13.60 -19.38 -1.09
CA THR A 294 -13.15 -18.54 -2.21
C THR A 294 -14.30 -17.69 -2.77
N LEU A 295 -15.48 -18.29 -2.98
CA LEU A 295 -16.66 -17.58 -3.46
C LEU A 295 -17.08 -16.46 -2.51
N SER A 296 -17.05 -16.72 -1.20
CA SER A 296 -17.35 -15.74 -0.14
C SER A 296 -16.42 -14.53 -0.17
N CYS A 297 -15.11 -14.74 -0.30
CA CYS A 297 -14.11 -13.67 -0.39
C CYS A 297 -14.32 -12.81 -1.64
N VAL A 298 -14.42 -13.43 -2.82
CA VAL A 298 -14.55 -12.70 -4.08
C VAL A 298 -15.88 -11.96 -4.16
N CYS A 299 -16.98 -12.57 -3.71
CA CYS A 299 -18.30 -11.93 -3.66
C CYS A 299 -18.27 -10.67 -2.80
N THR A 300 -17.65 -10.76 -1.62
CA THR A 300 -17.53 -9.63 -0.69
C THR A 300 -16.70 -8.51 -1.29
N SER A 301 -15.52 -8.81 -1.83
CA SER A 301 -14.65 -7.82 -2.46
C SER A 301 -15.31 -7.17 -3.67
N ALA A 302 -15.95 -7.95 -4.54
CA ALA A 302 -16.67 -7.44 -5.71
C ALA A 302 -17.83 -6.51 -5.30
N PHE A 303 -18.60 -6.87 -4.26
CA PHE A 303 -19.67 -6.02 -3.74
C PHE A 303 -19.11 -4.73 -3.15
N SER A 304 -18.04 -4.82 -2.34
CA SER A 304 -17.39 -3.65 -1.72
C SER A 304 -16.86 -2.64 -2.75
N ALA A 305 -16.44 -3.13 -3.92
CA ALA A 305 -15.94 -2.32 -5.04
C ALA A 305 -17.04 -1.84 -6.00
N GLY A 306 -18.29 -2.25 -5.79
CA GLY A 306 -19.44 -1.91 -6.64
C GLY A 306 -19.42 -2.62 -7.99
N ILE A 307 -18.81 -3.80 -8.09
CA ILE A 307 -18.75 -4.62 -9.32
C ILE A 307 -20.05 -5.43 -9.52
N ILE A 308 -20.64 -5.90 -8.42
CA ILE A 308 -21.90 -6.65 -8.42
C ILE A 308 -22.99 -5.91 -7.65
N GLU A 309 -24.24 -6.19 -7.99
CA GLU A 309 -25.39 -5.62 -7.32
C GLU A 309 -25.70 -6.33 -6.00
N ALA A 310 -26.48 -5.67 -5.13
CA ALA A 310 -26.90 -6.22 -3.84
C ALA A 310 -27.70 -7.53 -3.97
N THR A 311 -28.49 -7.67 -5.03
CA THR A 311 -29.26 -8.89 -5.33
C THR A 311 -28.36 -10.09 -5.60
N GLU A 312 -27.34 -9.92 -6.46
CA GLU A 312 -26.36 -10.97 -6.79
C GLU A 312 -25.52 -11.38 -5.56
N ALA A 313 -25.17 -10.40 -4.72
CA ALA A 313 -24.48 -10.66 -3.46
C ALA A 313 -25.39 -11.42 -2.45
N GLU A 314 -26.67 -11.05 -2.36
CA GLU A 314 -27.65 -11.73 -1.53
C GLU A 314 -27.88 -13.19 -1.96
N ASP A 315 -27.96 -13.46 -3.26
CA ASP A 315 -28.12 -14.82 -3.78
C ASP A 315 -26.95 -15.72 -3.37
N THR A 316 -25.72 -15.20 -3.45
CA THR A 316 -24.52 -15.90 -2.99
C THR A 316 -24.55 -16.16 -1.49
N MET A 317 -24.95 -15.16 -0.69
CA MET A 317 -25.11 -15.32 0.77
C MET A 317 -26.16 -16.38 1.11
N ASN A 318 -27.32 -16.38 0.44
CA ASN A 318 -28.39 -17.34 0.66
C ASN A 318 -27.96 -18.77 0.25
N LYS A 319 -27.20 -18.90 -0.84
CA LYS A 319 -26.59 -20.17 -1.25
C LYS A 319 -25.67 -20.74 -0.17
N LEU A 320 -24.75 -19.93 0.35
CA LEU A 320 -23.83 -20.33 1.42
C LEU A 320 -24.59 -20.67 2.72
N ARG A 321 -25.67 -19.93 3.02
CA ARG A 321 -26.55 -20.24 4.16
C ARG A 321 -27.19 -21.62 4.03
N LEU A 322 -27.73 -21.95 2.86
CA LEU A 322 -28.35 -23.25 2.57
C LEU A 322 -27.34 -24.41 2.70
N LEU A 323 -26.09 -24.18 2.28
CA LEU A 323 -25.01 -25.16 2.45
C LEU A 323 -24.71 -25.45 3.93
N VAL A 324 -24.67 -24.41 4.77
CA VAL A 324 -24.48 -24.57 6.23
C VAL A 324 -25.68 -25.26 6.88
N GLU A 325 -26.91 -24.87 6.52
CA GLU A 325 -28.13 -25.49 7.06
C GLU A 325 -28.18 -26.99 6.77
N ASN A 326 -27.76 -27.40 5.57
CA ASN A 326 -27.68 -28.81 5.15
C ASN A 326 -26.46 -29.55 5.73
N ASN A 327 -25.40 -28.85 6.17
CA ASN A 327 -24.13 -29.45 6.59
C ASN A 327 -23.57 -28.74 7.84
N GLN A 328 -24.32 -28.75 8.94
CA GLN A 328 -24.03 -27.94 10.14
C GLN A 328 -22.70 -28.27 10.84
N GLN A 329 -22.11 -29.43 10.58
CA GLN A 329 -20.85 -29.89 11.17
C GLN A 329 -19.60 -29.54 10.33
N THR A 330 -19.77 -28.79 9.24
CA THR A 330 -18.69 -28.46 8.32
C THR A 330 -18.15 -27.05 8.58
N SER A 331 -16.92 -26.97 9.11
CA SER A 331 -16.31 -25.70 9.51
C SER A 331 -16.07 -24.74 8.36
N GLY A 332 -15.64 -25.21 7.18
CA GLY A 332 -15.37 -24.35 6.03
C GLY A 332 -16.62 -23.66 5.49
N PHE A 333 -17.79 -24.30 5.54
CA PHE A 333 -19.04 -23.65 5.17
C PHE A 333 -19.48 -22.60 6.19
N ALA A 334 -19.34 -22.89 7.49
CA ALA A 334 -19.65 -21.91 8.53
C ALA A 334 -18.72 -20.69 8.47
N LEU A 335 -17.42 -20.92 8.21
CA LEU A 335 -16.42 -19.89 7.92
C LEU A 335 -16.83 -19.04 6.71
N ALA A 336 -17.14 -19.67 5.57
CA ALA A 336 -17.55 -18.97 4.36
C ALA A 336 -18.82 -18.13 4.56
N LEU A 337 -19.83 -18.66 5.27
CA LEU A 337 -21.04 -17.93 5.61
C LEU A 337 -20.75 -16.76 6.54
N GLY A 338 -19.99 -16.97 7.62
CA GLY A 338 -19.63 -15.90 8.54
C GLY A 338 -18.86 -14.79 7.84
N ASN A 339 -17.96 -15.16 6.92
CA ASN A 339 -17.16 -14.22 6.14
C ASN A 339 -18.03 -13.34 5.20
N VAL A 340 -18.92 -13.94 4.40
CA VAL A 340 -19.77 -13.16 3.47
C VAL A 340 -20.75 -12.27 4.24
N VAL A 341 -21.28 -12.77 5.35
CA VAL A 341 -22.21 -12.01 6.20
C VAL A 341 -21.53 -10.80 6.82
N HIS A 342 -20.32 -10.99 7.37
CA HIS A 342 -19.51 -9.89 7.89
C HIS A 342 -19.20 -8.87 6.80
N GLY A 343 -18.67 -9.33 5.68
CA GLY A 343 -18.22 -8.50 4.57
C GLY A 343 -19.33 -7.65 3.97
N LEU A 344 -20.47 -8.27 3.65
CA LEU A 344 -21.63 -7.55 3.12
C LEU A 344 -22.24 -6.59 4.15
N SER A 345 -22.29 -6.96 5.44
CA SER A 345 -22.77 -6.07 6.51
C SER A 345 -21.89 -4.83 6.64
N VAL A 346 -20.57 -4.99 6.62
CA VAL A 346 -19.59 -3.89 6.61
C VAL A 346 -19.76 -2.97 5.40
N CYS A 347 -20.16 -3.52 4.26
CA CYS A 347 -20.44 -2.77 3.04
C CYS A 347 -21.87 -2.16 3.00
N GLY A 348 -22.66 -2.29 4.06
CA GLY A 348 -23.99 -1.67 4.18
C GLY A 348 -25.18 -2.53 3.72
N HIS A 349 -24.99 -3.85 3.55
CA HIS A 349 -26.07 -4.76 3.16
C HIS A 349 -26.96 -5.14 4.36
N GLY A 350 -28.14 -4.52 4.49
CA GLY A 350 -29.02 -4.67 5.67
C GLY A 350 -29.42 -6.11 6.00
N LYS A 351 -29.77 -6.94 5.01
CA LYS A 351 -30.14 -8.35 5.28
C LYS A 351 -28.97 -9.20 5.81
N ALA A 352 -27.74 -8.83 5.46
CA ALA A 352 -26.56 -9.51 5.99
C ALA A 352 -26.37 -9.15 7.46
N GLU A 353 -26.58 -7.88 7.83
CA GLU A 353 -26.57 -7.46 9.23
C GLU A 353 -27.63 -8.21 10.06
N ASP A 354 -28.86 -8.29 9.57
CA ASP A 354 -29.95 -9.04 10.22
C ASP A 354 -29.62 -10.52 10.40
N LEU A 355 -29.01 -11.14 9.38
CA LEU A 355 -28.58 -12.53 9.44
C LEU A 355 -27.44 -12.72 10.45
N GLY A 356 -26.45 -11.83 10.47
CA GLY A 356 -25.36 -11.86 11.45
C GLY A 356 -25.85 -11.75 12.89
N ASN A 357 -26.82 -10.88 13.16
CA ASN A 357 -27.45 -10.71 14.47
C ASN A 357 -28.23 -11.96 14.92
N LYS A 358 -28.68 -12.82 13.99
CA LYS A 358 -29.34 -14.10 14.29
C LYS A 358 -28.34 -15.25 14.45
N LEU A 359 -27.30 -15.29 13.63
CA LEU A 359 -26.30 -16.37 13.63
C LEU A 359 -25.42 -16.34 14.89
N LEU A 360 -24.93 -15.15 15.29
CA LEU A 360 -23.97 -15.03 16.38
C LEU A 360 -24.49 -15.61 17.71
N PRO A 361 -25.69 -15.25 18.23
CA PRO A 361 -26.21 -15.85 19.46
C PRO A 361 -26.43 -17.36 19.34
N GLY A 362 -26.84 -17.83 18.16
CA GLY A 362 -27.04 -19.26 17.88
C GLY A 362 -25.74 -20.05 17.98
N TRP A 363 -24.67 -19.55 17.37
CA TRP A 363 -23.36 -20.20 17.45
C TRP A 363 -22.72 -20.12 18.83
N ILE A 364 -22.87 -19.00 19.56
CA ILE A 364 -22.45 -18.90 20.98
C ILE A 364 -23.14 -19.97 21.81
N LYS A 365 -24.46 -20.11 21.66
CA LYS A 365 -25.24 -21.13 22.38
C LYS A 365 -24.74 -22.54 22.06
N THR A 366 -24.50 -22.84 20.79
CA THR A 366 -23.98 -24.16 20.35
C THR A 366 -22.63 -24.48 20.99
N VAL A 367 -21.72 -23.51 21.00
CA VAL A 367 -20.36 -23.68 21.53
C VAL A 367 -20.33 -23.85 23.06
N LEU A 368 -21.23 -23.17 23.77
CA LEU A 368 -21.31 -23.20 25.24
C LEU A 368 -22.21 -24.30 25.80
N ALA A 369 -23.04 -24.94 24.96
CA ALA A 369 -23.93 -26.00 25.40
C ALA A 369 -23.17 -27.30 25.75
N GLU A 370 -23.55 -27.92 26.87
CA GLU A 370 -23.02 -29.21 27.28
C GLU A 370 -23.53 -30.34 26.35
N GLY A 371 -22.63 -31.25 25.96
CA GLY A 371 -22.98 -32.41 25.13
C GLY A 371 -23.08 -32.15 23.62
N THR A 372 -22.78 -30.94 23.14
CA THR A 372 -22.75 -30.63 21.71
C THR A 372 -21.62 -31.41 21.00
N PRO A 373 -21.87 -32.00 19.80
CA PRO A 373 -20.83 -32.68 19.04
C PRO A 373 -19.64 -31.78 18.71
N THR A 374 -18.42 -32.28 18.87
CA THR A 374 -17.16 -31.54 18.62
C THR A 374 -17.13 -30.83 17.27
N MET A 375 -17.54 -31.49 16.19
CA MET A 375 -17.52 -30.89 14.85
C MET A 375 -18.52 -29.74 14.69
N LEU A 376 -19.68 -29.82 15.37
CA LEU A 376 -20.66 -28.74 15.39
C LEU A 376 -20.13 -27.52 16.17
N CYS A 377 -19.44 -27.76 17.30
CA CYS A 377 -18.74 -26.70 18.04
C CYS A 377 -17.65 -26.05 17.20
N LEU A 378 -16.83 -26.85 16.49
CA LEU A 378 -15.77 -26.33 15.62
C LEU A 378 -16.35 -25.48 14.49
N ALA A 379 -17.44 -25.92 13.85
CA ALA A 379 -18.09 -25.14 12.81
C ALA A 379 -18.63 -23.80 13.32
N ALA A 380 -19.32 -23.83 14.47
CA ALA A 380 -19.81 -22.63 15.13
C ALA A 380 -18.67 -21.66 15.52
N LEU A 381 -17.55 -22.17 16.05
CA LEU A 381 -16.37 -21.35 16.38
C LEU A 381 -15.79 -20.63 15.15
N HIS A 382 -15.60 -21.34 14.04
CA HIS A 382 -15.05 -20.75 12.82
C HIS A 382 -16.01 -19.71 12.24
N GLY A 383 -17.31 -19.99 12.20
CA GLY A 383 -18.32 -19.03 11.75
C GLY A 383 -18.37 -17.77 12.61
N MET A 384 -18.34 -17.89 13.93
CA MET A 384 -18.35 -16.74 14.85
C MET A 384 -17.15 -15.81 14.65
N VAL A 385 -15.97 -16.39 14.46
CA VAL A 385 -14.72 -15.63 14.27
C VAL A 385 -14.71 -14.93 12.92
N ALA A 386 -15.25 -15.59 11.89
CA ALA A 386 -15.45 -14.99 10.58
C ALA A 386 -16.45 -13.82 10.61
N LEU A 387 -17.53 -13.93 11.40
CA LEU A 387 -18.55 -12.86 11.54
C LEU A 387 -17.99 -11.55 12.12
N VAL A 388 -16.88 -11.63 12.84
CA VAL A 388 -16.18 -10.46 13.40
C VAL A 388 -14.95 -10.07 12.57
N GLY A 389 -14.87 -10.53 11.33
CA GLY A 389 -13.93 -10.02 10.34
C GLY A 389 -12.52 -10.60 10.39
N SER A 390 -12.35 -11.85 10.84
CA SER A 390 -11.03 -12.51 10.82
C SER A 390 -10.36 -12.49 9.44
N GLU A 391 -11.15 -12.58 8.37
CA GLU A 391 -10.65 -12.61 6.99
C GLU A 391 -10.59 -11.23 6.30
N GLY A 392 -10.79 -10.13 7.05
CA GLY A 392 -10.88 -8.78 6.47
C GLY A 392 -9.67 -8.37 5.61
N ASP A 393 -8.48 -8.83 5.99
CA ASP A 393 -7.23 -8.61 5.25
C ASP A 393 -7.25 -9.19 3.82
N VAL A 394 -7.90 -10.35 3.63
CA VAL A 394 -7.96 -11.06 2.34
C VAL A 394 -8.83 -10.29 1.35
N MET A 395 -9.90 -9.67 1.85
CA MET A 395 -10.90 -8.98 1.03
C MET A 395 -10.58 -7.48 0.82
N GLN A 396 -9.56 -6.97 1.51
CA GLN A 396 -9.20 -5.55 1.57
C GLN A 396 -10.40 -4.65 1.92
N LEU A 397 -11.24 -5.10 2.85
CA LEU A 397 -12.36 -4.30 3.31
C LEU A 397 -11.83 -3.02 3.99
N LYS A 398 -12.36 -1.86 3.57
CA LYS A 398 -11.94 -0.57 4.13
C LYS A 398 -12.25 -0.54 5.64
N SER A 399 -11.22 -0.29 6.44
CA SER A 399 -11.20 -0.30 7.92
C SER A 399 -12.21 0.65 8.59
N GLU A 400 -12.84 1.55 7.83
CA GLU A 400 -13.73 2.58 8.36
C GLU A 400 -15.03 2.05 9.00
N ALA A 401 -15.54 0.88 8.58
CA ALA A 401 -16.74 0.27 9.18
C ALA A 401 -16.45 -0.55 10.45
N ILE A 402 -15.18 -0.88 10.70
CA ILE A 402 -14.70 -1.69 11.85
C ILE A 402 -14.76 -0.87 13.16
N GLN A 403 -15.08 0.42 13.11
CA GLN A 403 -15.10 1.35 14.26
C GLN A 403 -16.49 1.66 14.82
N THR A 404 -17.54 0.92 14.43
CA THR A 404 -18.87 1.10 15.05
C THR A 404 -18.92 0.43 16.44
N SER A 405 -19.57 1.08 17.41
CA SER A 405 -19.73 0.54 18.78
C SER A 405 -20.40 -0.84 18.81
N GLN A 406 -21.32 -1.09 17.86
CA GLN A 406 -22.01 -2.37 17.68
C GLN A 406 -21.06 -3.48 17.18
N PHE A 407 -20.11 -3.17 16.30
CA PHE A 407 -19.10 -4.14 15.87
C PHE A 407 -18.13 -4.48 17.01
N GLN A 408 -17.65 -3.47 17.75
CA GLN A 408 -16.80 -3.70 18.93
C GLN A 408 -17.50 -4.54 20.00
N GLY A 409 -18.81 -4.34 20.20
CA GLY A 409 -19.63 -5.18 21.07
C GLY A 409 -19.61 -6.66 20.64
N ARG A 410 -19.86 -6.94 19.36
CA ARG A 410 -19.81 -8.29 18.78
C ARG A 410 -18.42 -8.92 18.90
N LEU A 411 -17.37 -8.16 18.61
CA LEU A 411 -15.98 -8.61 18.74
C LEU A 411 -15.65 -9.01 20.19
N ASN A 412 -16.00 -8.17 21.16
CA ASN A 412 -15.77 -8.44 22.58
C ASN A 412 -16.54 -9.69 23.05
N GLU A 413 -17.75 -9.90 22.57
CA GLU A 413 -18.56 -11.09 22.87
C GLU A 413 -17.91 -12.37 22.32
N VAL A 414 -17.40 -12.34 21.09
CA VAL A 414 -16.65 -13.46 20.48
C VAL A 414 -15.36 -13.75 21.26
N ILE A 415 -14.58 -12.73 21.61
CA ILE A 415 -13.35 -12.88 22.42
C ILE A 415 -13.67 -13.50 23.79
N ARG A 416 -14.72 -13.02 24.45
CA ARG A 416 -15.18 -13.56 25.73
C ARG A 416 -15.57 -15.03 25.60
N THR A 417 -16.33 -15.37 24.56
CA THR A 417 -16.78 -16.75 24.32
C THR A 417 -15.60 -17.68 24.05
N LEU A 418 -14.66 -17.28 23.19
CA LEU A 418 -13.43 -18.02 22.94
C LEU A 418 -12.64 -18.25 24.23
N THR A 419 -12.46 -17.20 25.04
CA THR A 419 -11.76 -17.29 26.33
C THR A 419 -12.45 -18.29 27.26
N GLN A 420 -13.78 -18.24 27.37
CA GLN A 420 -14.55 -19.20 28.16
C GLN A 420 -14.36 -20.64 27.67
N VAL A 421 -14.37 -20.88 26.36
CA VAL A 421 -14.12 -22.20 25.77
C VAL A 421 -12.72 -22.70 26.13
N THR A 422 -11.70 -21.84 26.06
CA THR A 422 -10.34 -22.22 26.44
C THR A 422 -10.22 -22.59 27.92
N SER A 423 -11.00 -21.97 28.80
CA SER A 423 -10.95 -22.23 30.24
C SER A 423 -11.82 -23.41 30.69
N VAL A 424 -12.96 -23.66 30.03
CA VAL A 424 -14.03 -24.53 30.57
C VAL A 424 -14.27 -25.80 29.74
N SER A 425 -13.96 -25.81 28.43
CA SER A 425 -14.31 -26.96 27.57
C SER A 425 -13.51 -28.21 27.92
N GLY A 426 -14.18 -29.36 28.09
CA GLY A 426 -13.51 -30.66 28.28
C GLY A 426 -12.90 -31.26 27.00
N ALA A 427 -13.17 -30.68 25.84
CA ALA A 427 -12.71 -31.20 24.55
C ALA A 427 -11.45 -30.47 24.07
N ILE A 428 -10.28 -31.13 24.21
CA ILE A 428 -8.96 -30.58 23.84
C ILE A 428 -8.94 -30.04 22.40
N GLY A 429 -9.59 -30.73 21.45
CA GLY A 429 -9.67 -30.27 20.07
C GLY A 429 -10.37 -28.90 19.91
N VAL A 430 -11.44 -28.66 20.67
CA VAL A 430 -12.19 -27.39 20.66
C VAL A 430 -11.37 -26.28 21.34
N GLN A 431 -10.71 -26.60 22.47
CA GLN A 431 -9.84 -25.66 23.18
C GLN A 431 -8.67 -25.20 22.31
N SER A 432 -7.95 -26.13 21.68
CA SER A 432 -6.80 -25.82 20.83
C SER A 432 -7.19 -24.96 19.63
N ASN A 433 -8.34 -25.24 18.99
CA ASN A 433 -8.86 -24.41 17.91
C ASN A 433 -9.28 -23.02 18.40
N ALA A 434 -9.91 -22.91 19.58
CA ALA A 434 -10.27 -21.61 20.15
C ALA A 434 -9.04 -20.73 20.43
N ILE A 435 -7.95 -21.32 20.94
CA ILE A 435 -6.67 -20.60 21.15
C ILE A 435 -6.10 -20.13 19.81
N TRP A 436 -6.09 -21.00 18.80
CA TRP A 436 -5.59 -20.65 17.47
C TRP A 436 -6.42 -19.52 16.84
N LEU A 437 -7.75 -19.60 16.93
CA LEU A 437 -8.67 -18.58 16.42
C LEU A 437 -8.52 -17.23 17.14
N LEU A 438 -8.24 -17.22 18.46
CA LEU A 438 -7.89 -16.00 19.19
C LEU A 438 -6.63 -15.35 18.62
N GLY A 439 -5.61 -16.15 18.33
CA GLY A 439 -4.39 -15.70 17.67
C GLY A 439 -4.68 -15.13 16.26
N HIS A 440 -5.50 -15.82 15.47
CA HIS A 440 -5.89 -15.37 14.14
C HIS A 440 -6.64 -14.02 14.20
N LEU A 441 -7.64 -13.91 15.07
CA LEU A 441 -8.41 -12.68 15.27
C LEU A 441 -7.52 -11.51 15.71
N HIS A 442 -6.56 -11.77 16.59
CA HIS A 442 -5.56 -10.77 17.00
C HIS A 442 -4.70 -10.31 15.82
N LEU A 443 -4.22 -11.23 15.00
CA LEU A 443 -3.42 -10.90 13.81
C LEU A 443 -4.22 -10.07 12.81
N SER A 444 -5.46 -10.46 12.52
CA SER A 444 -6.35 -9.74 11.61
C SER A 444 -6.62 -8.30 12.07
N THR A 445 -6.91 -8.11 13.37
CA THR A 445 -7.14 -6.78 13.96
C THR A 445 -5.89 -5.89 13.96
N LEU A 446 -4.69 -6.49 14.02
CA LEU A 446 -3.42 -5.75 13.96
C LEU A 446 -3.02 -5.41 12.52
N SER A 447 -3.26 -6.31 11.58
CA SER A 447 -2.96 -6.14 10.15
C SER A 447 -3.88 -5.09 9.51
N SER A 448 -5.15 -5.01 9.92
CA SER A 448 -6.12 -4.02 9.42
C SER A 448 -5.75 -2.56 9.75
N ASN A 449 -4.88 -2.36 10.75
CA ASN A 449 -4.35 -1.04 11.14
C ASN A 449 -3.04 -0.67 10.41
N GLN A 450 -2.50 -1.56 9.57
CA GLN A 450 -1.33 -1.31 8.74
C GLN A 450 -1.80 -1.08 7.31
N SER A 451 -2.11 0.17 6.94
CA SER A 451 -2.10 0.51 5.52
C SER A 451 -0.71 0.16 4.97
N ARG A 452 -0.64 -0.76 4.00
CA ARG A 452 0.63 -1.24 3.44
C ARG A 452 1.28 -0.27 2.45
N THR A 453 0.66 0.88 2.22
CA THR A 453 1.37 2.08 1.75
C THR A 453 2.31 2.55 2.87
N SER A 454 3.53 2.99 2.55
CA SER A 454 4.51 3.55 3.52
C SER A 454 3.99 4.74 4.34
N VAL A 455 2.77 5.21 4.05
CA VAL A 455 2.06 6.30 4.71
C VAL A 455 0.65 5.82 5.10
N PRO A 456 0.18 6.08 6.34
CA PRO A 456 -1.19 5.84 6.79
C PRO A 456 -2.24 6.39 5.81
N THR A 457 -3.35 5.70 5.59
CA THR A 457 -4.43 6.18 4.70
C THR A 457 -5.12 7.44 5.21
N ASP A 458 -5.20 7.60 6.54
CA ASP A 458 -5.82 8.73 7.24
C ASP A 458 -5.24 8.84 8.67
N TYR A 459 -5.83 9.69 9.52
CA TYR A 459 -5.44 9.88 10.93
C TYR A 459 -6.18 8.98 11.92
N SER A 460 -6.76 7.86 11.48
CA SER A 460 -7.44 6.90 12.37
C SER A 460 -6.52 6.31 13.45
N TYR A 461 -5.20 6.32 13.21
CA TYR A 461 -4.18 5.88 14.18
C TYR A 461 -3.98 6.87 15.35
N LEU A 462 -4.47 8.10 15.25
CA LEU A 462 -4.41 9.06 16.36
C LEU A 462 -5.45 8.72 17.44
N PRO A 463 -5.25 9.13 18.70
CA PRO A 463 -6.24 8.95 19.76
C PRO A 463 -7.60 9.57 19.41
N GLU A 464 -8.70 9.03 19.94
CA GLU A 464 -10.06 9.57 19.72
C GLU A 464 -10.21 11.01 20.23
N SER A 465 -9.39 11.42 21.20
CA SER A 465 -9.32 12.80 21.69
C SER A 465 -8.64 13.77 20.72
N SER A 466 -8.09 13.28 19.60
CA SER A 466 -7.41 14.11 18.61
C SER A 466 -8.40 14.89 17.75
N PHE A 467 -8.31 16.22 17.79
CA PHE A 467 -9.07 17.11 16.91
C PHE A 467 -8.79 16.81 15.43
N ILE A 468 -7.53 16.55 15.07
CA ILE A 468 -7.11 16.29 13.69
C ILE A 468 -7.75 15.00 13.17
N ARG A 469 -7.88 13.96 14.02
CA ARG A 469 -8.59 12.72 13.66
C ARG A 469 -10.07 13.00 13.35
N ALA A 470 -10.74 13.76 14.21
CA ALA A 470 -12.14 14.12 14.00
C ALA A 470 -12.33 14.99 12.75
N ALA A 471 -11.44 15.96 12.53
CA ALA A 471 -11.46 16.86 11.38
C ALA A 471 -11.31 16.09 10.05
N ILE A 472 -10.32 15.19 9.96
CA ILE A 472 -10.11 14.36 8.78
C ILE A 472 -11.22 13.32 8.60
N GLY A 473 -11.78 12.78 9.69
CA GLY A 473 -12.99 11.95 9.60
C GLY A 473 -14.15 12.70 8.94
N PHE A 474 -14.27 14.00 9.19
CA PHE A 474 -15.26 14.85 8.51
C PHE A 474 -14.93 15.07 7.02
N PHE A 475 -13.66 15.20 6.65
CA PHE A 475 -13.24 15.31 5.24
C PHE A 475 -13.60 14.05 4.47
N ILE A 476 -13.32 12.87 5.05
CA ILE A 476 -13.64 11.57 4.45
C ILE A 476 -15.15 11.42 4.27
N SER A 477 -15.95 11.80 5.28
CA SER A 477 -17.41 11.80 5.19
C SER A 477 -17.90 12.70 4.05
N GLY A 478 -17.32 13.91 3.92
CA GLY A 478 -17.58 14.81 2.80
C GLY A 478 -17.23 14.18 1.44
N GLY A 479 -16.03 13.62 1.32
CA GLY A 479 -15.55 12.98 0.10
C GLY A 479 -16.36 11.75 -0.34
N LYS A 480 -17.06 11.10 0.60
CA LYS A 480 -17.92 9.94 0.32
C LYS A 480 -19.35 10.30 0.01
N LYS A 481 -19.93 11.21 0.79
CA LYS A 481 -21.36 11.52 0.73
C LYS A 481 -21.69 12.70 -0.20
N GLY A 482 -20.68 13.50 -0.54
CA GLY A 482 -20.84 14.64 -1.44
C GLY A 482 -21.56 15.85 -0.83
N PRO A 483 -21.68 16.94 -1.62
CA PRO A 483 -22.24 18.21 -1.16
C PRO A 483 -23.73 18.16 -0.83
N GLU A 484 -24.45 17.16 -1.33
CA GLU A 484 -25.87 16.95 -1.05
C GLU A 484 -26.13 16.51 0.40
N ALA A 485 -25.20 15.75 0.97
CA ALA A 485 -25.30 15.20 2.32
C ALA A 485 -24.39 15.91 3.34
N VAL A 486 -23.29 16.52 2.89
CA VAL A 486 -22.39 17.31 3.74
C VAL A 486 -22.35 18.75 3.21
N PRO A 487 -22.97 19.71 3.90
CA PRO A 487 -22.97 21.11 3.48
C PRO A 487 -21.55 21.68 3.34
N PRO A 488 -21.22 22.37 2.23
CA PRO A 488 -19.90 23.00 2.03
C PRO A 488 -19.51 23.97 3.15
N SER A 489 -20.49 24.68 3.73
CA SER A 489 -20.28 25.60 4.84
C SER A 489 -19.70 24.93 6.09
N LEU A 490 -20.14 23.70 6.40
CA LEU A 490 -19.61 22.93 7.53
C LEU A 490 -18.21 22.40 7.24
N LEU A 491 -18.00 21.90 6.02
CA LEU A 491 -16.69 21.43 5.59
C LEU A 491 -15.64 22.56 5.64
N LYS A 492 -16.02 23.76 5.20
CA LYS A 492 -15.20 24.98 5.29
C LYS A 492 -14.76 25.30 6.71
N VAL A 493 -15.68 25.25 7.68
CA VAL A 493 -15.39 25.56 9.09
C VAL A 493 -14.32 24.62 9.65
N VAL A 494 -14.34 23.35 9.25
CA VAL A 494 -13.37 22.34 9.69
C VAL A 494 -12.05 22.43 8.91
N MET A 495 -12.10 22.70 7.61
CA MET A 495 -10.92 22.77 6.75
C MET A 495 -10.06 23.99 6.99
N LYS A 496 -10.66 25.15 7.26
CA LYS A 496 -9.94 26.41 7.38
C LYS A 496 -8.85 26.39 8.47
N PRO A 497 -9.12 25.93 9.72
CA PRO A 497 -8.06 25.79 10.72
C PRO A 497 -6.94 24.84 10.30
N ILE A 498 -7.27 23.76 9.59
CA ILE A 498 -6.27 22.78 9.11
C ILE A 498 -5.36 23.40 8.04
N ALA A 499 -5.93 24.17 7.11
CA ALA A 499 -5.15 24.90 6.11
C ALA A 499 -4.24 25.95 6.77
N THR A 500 -4.78 26.80 7.65
CA THR A 500 -4.03 27.88 8.30
C THR A 500 -2.90 27.36 9.19
N VAL A 501 -3.11 26.30 9.97
CA VAL A 501 -2.06 25.73 10.82
C VAL A 501 -0.98 25.04 9.99
N GLY A 502 -1.33 24.52 8.81
CA GLY A 502 -0.40 23.89 7.87
C GLY A 502 0.74 24.82 7.42
N GLU A 503 0.54 26.14 7.43
CA GLU A 503 1.59 27.12 7.09
C GLU A 503 2.74 27.12 8.09
N SER A 504 2.46 26.82 9.36
CA SER A 504 3.45 26.86 10.45
C SER A 504 3.91 25.47 10.90
N TYR A 505 3.14 24.42 10.60
CA TYR A 505 3.40 23.07 11.08
C TYR A 505 3.12 22.01 10.01
N GLN A 506 4.00 21.02 9.94
CA GLN A 506 3.80 19.82 9.14
C GLN A 506 2.99 18.81 9.94
N TYR A 507 1.98 18.22 9.32
CA TYR A 507 1.14 17.25 9.98
C TYR A 507 1.77 15.86 10.02
N PRO A 508 1.32 14.97 10.92
CA PRO A 508 1.72 13.57 10.90
C PRO A 508 1.48 12.91 9.52
N PRO A 509 2.18 11.83 9.17
CA PRO A 509 2.05 11.20 7.87
C PRO A 509 0.61 10.70 7.60
N ALA A 510 0.06 11.09 6.45
CA ALA A 510 -1.22 10.61 5.92
C ALA A 510 -1.23 10.65 4.38
N ASN A 511 -2.08 9.82 3.77
CA ASN A 511 -2.30 9.80 2.32
C ASN A 511 -3.21 10.97 1.91
N TRP A 512 -2.62 12.16 1.80
CA TRP A 512 -3.30 13.38 1.38
C TRP A 512 -4.07 13.22 0.07
N ALA A 513 -3.60 12.38 -0.84
CA ALA A 513 -4.27 12.09 -2.09
C ALA A 513 -5.61 11.37 -1.87
N ALA A 514 -5.66 10.39 -0.96
CA ALA A 514 -6.90 9.71 -0.60
C ALA A 514 -7.89 10.65 0.10
N LEU A 515 -7.39 11.60 0.90
CA LEU A 515 -8.22 12.54 1.66
C LEU A 515 -8.79 13.68 0.81
N LEU A 516 -7.95 14.31 -0.02
CA LEU A 516 -8.29 15.54 -0.73
C LEU A 516 -8.81 15.30 -2.15
N SER A 517 -8.38 14.24 -2.84
CA SER A 517 -8.86 13.97 -4.21
C SER A 517 -10.39 13.84 -4.32
N PRO A 518 -11.09 13.15 -3.40
CA PRO A 518 -12.55 13.08 -3.44
C PRO A 518 -13.21 14.46 -3.30
N LEU A 519 -12.71 15.30 -2.38
CA LEU A 519 -13.22 16.66 -2.18
C LEU A 519 -12.99 17.55 -3.39
N MET A 520 -11.83 17.42 -4.05
CA MET A 520 -11.49 18.18 -5.25
C MET A 520 -12.25 17.75 -6.50
N ARG A 521 -12.76 16.51 -6.56
CA ARG A 521 -13.54 15.99 -7.69
C ARG A 521 -15.04 16.26 -7.55
N LEU A 522 -15.52 16.48 -6.33
CA LEU A 522 -16.92 16.74 -6.03
C LEU A 522 -17.20 18.25 -6.06
N ASN A 523 -18.41 18.63 -6.50
CA ASN A 523 -18.80 20.04 -6.66
C ASN A 523 -19.13 20.72 -5.31
N PHE A 524 -18.18 20.81 -4.40
CA PHE A 524 -18.30 21.53 -3.13
C PHE A 524 -18.13 23.05 -3.26
N GLY A 525 -17.72 23.54 -4.42
CA GLY A 525 -17.48 24.95 -4.72
C GLY A 525 -16.02 25.37 -4.59
N GLU A 526 -15.72 26.57 -5.09
CA GLU A 526 -14.35 27.09 -5.24
C GLU A 526 -13.60 27.25 -3.91
N GLU A 527 -14.30 27.62 -2.84
CA GLU A 527 -13.66 27.82 -1.52
C GLU A 527 -13.09 26.52 -0.93
N ILE A 528 -13.78 25.38 -1.12
CA ILE A 528 -13.28 24.08 -0.66
C ILE A 528 -12.11 23.62 -1.55
N GLN A 529 -12.20 23.88 -2.85
CA GLN A 529 -11.12 23.59 -3.79
C GLN A 529 -9.84 24.38 -3.43
N GLN A 530 -9.99 25.66 -3.06
CA GLN A 530 -8.88 26.48 -2.59
C GLN A 530 -8.26 25.92 -1.30
N LEU A 531 -9.08 25.59 -0.29
CA LEU A 531 -8.58 25.02 0.98
C LEU A 531 -7.85 23.69 0.79
N CYS A 532 -8.33 22.84 -0.12
CA CYS A 532 -7.62 21.61 -0.48
C CYS A 532 -6.23 21.90 -1.08
N LEU A 533 -6.11 22.89 -1.97
CA LEU A 533 -4.83 23.25 -2.57
C LEU A 533 -3.88 23.94 -1.58
N GLU A 534 -4.39 24.77 -0.67
CA GLU A 534 -3.60 25.34 0.44
C GLU A 534 -3.00 24.23 1.32
N ILE A 535 -3.78 23.20 1.64
CA ILE A 535 -3.27 22.03 2.38
C ILE A 535 -2.21 21.29 1.56
N MET A 536 -2.43 21.04 0.26
CA MET A 536 -1.42 20.37 -0.57
C MET A 536 -0.11 21.14 -0.64
N VAL A 537 -0.18 22.47 -0.84
CA VAL A 537 0.97 23.37 -0.93
C VAL A 537 1.77 23.36 0.38
N THR A 538 1.09 23.52 1.51
CA THR A 538 1.75 23.58 2.83
C THR A 538 2.38 22.24 3.23
N GLN A 539 1.80 21.12 2.78
CA GLN A 539 2.28 19.77 3.12
C GLN A 539 3.21 19.15 2.05
N ALA A 540 3.47 19.83 0.93
CA ALA A 540 4.28 19.30 -0.16
C ALA A 540 5.72 18.96 0.26
N GLN A 541 6.27 19.71 1.23
CA GLN A 541 7.63 19.48 1.74
C GLN A 541 7.76 18.19 2.56
N SER A 542 6.77 17.89 3.40
CA SER A 542 6.80 16.72 4.30
C SER A 542 6.18 15.47 3.70
N SER A 543 5.41 15.61 2.61
CA SER A 543 4.66 14.51 2.01
C SER A 543 4.81 14.49 0.49
N GLN A 544 5.56 13.50 0.00
CA GLN A 544 5.67 13.21 -1.44
C GLN A 544 4.29 12.90 -2.07
N ASN A 545 3.36 12.36 -1.30
CA ASN A 545 1.99 12.10 -1.74
C ASN A 545 1.19 13.39 -1.95
N ALA A 546 1.36 14.39 -1.07
CA ALA A 546 0.78 15.73 -1.27
C ALA A 546 1.42 16.44 -2.47
N ALA A 547 2.74 16.38 -2.61
CA ALA A 547 3.47 16.97 -3.72
C ALA A 547 3.07 16.36 -5.08
N ALA A 548 2.93 15.03 -5.14
CA ALA A 548 2.48 14.34 -6.35
C ALA A 548 1.04 14.73 -6.73
N LEU A 549 0.13 14.84 -5.75
CA LEU A 549 -1.24 15.32 -6.00
C LEU A 549 -1.25 16.77 -6.47
N LEU A 550 -0.47 17.65 -5.84
CA LEU A 550 -0.32 19.03 -6.29
C LEU A 550 0.17 19.08 -7.75
N GLY A 551 1.17 18.26 -8.08
CA GLY A 551 1.71 18.07 -9.42
C GLY A 551 0.66 17.74 -10.49
N LEU A 552 -0.36 16.96 -10.15
CA LEU A 552 -1.50 16.67 -11.04
C LEU A 552 -2.37 17.91 -11.28
N TRP A 553 -2.63 18.71 -10.24
CA TRP A 553 -3.51 19.89 -10.33
C TRP A 553 -2.85 21.11 -10.99
N VAL A 554 -1.52 21.16 -11.01
CA VAL A 554 -0.75 22.20 -11.72
C VAL A 554 -0.48 21.87 -13.20
N MET A 555 -1.06 20.77 -13.70
CA MET A 555 -0.96 20.36 -15.10
C MET A 555 -2.29 20.53 -15.86
N PRO A 556 -2.25 20.78 -17.19
CA PRO A 556 -3.45 20.67 -18.03
C PRO A 556 -4.05 19.25 -18.01
N PRO A 557 -5.39 19.09 -18.06
CA PRO A 557 -6.41 20.14 -18.16
C PRO A 557 -6.83 20.76 -16.81
N LEU A 558 -6.38 20.21 -15.67
CA LEU A 558 -6.85 20.57 -14.34
C LEU A 558 -6.48 22.02 -13.95
N ILE A 559 -5.29 22.48 -14.32
CA ILE A 559 -4.90 23.88 -14.06
C ILE A 559 -5.85 24.88 -14.73
N HIS A 560 -6.46 24.50 -15.86
CA HIS A 560 -7.40 25.38 -16.56
C HIS A 560 -8.75 25.47 -15.86
N SER A 561 -9.17 24.43 -15.12
CA SER A 561 -10.44 24.43 -14.38
C SER A 561 -10.39 25.19 -13.06
N LEU A 562 -9.21 25.63 -12.61
CA LEU A 562 -9.05 26.41 -11.38
C LEU A 562 -9.52 27.86 -11.53
N SER A 563 -10.08 28.42 -10.45
CA SER A 563 -10.47 29.83 -10.39
C SER A 563 -9.24 30.76 -10.42
N MET A 564 -9.49 32.05 -10.67
CA MET A 564 -8.42 33.06 -10.74
C MET A 564 -7.71 33.26 -9.39
N ASP A 565 -8.44 33.20 -8.28
CA ASP A 565 -7.87 33.34 -6.94
C ASP A 565 -6.93 32.18 -6.59
N ILE A 566 -7.32 30.95 -6.96
CA ILE A 566 -6.49 29.77 -6.77
C ILE A 566 -5.21 29.86 -7.62
N LYS A 567 -5.33 30.27 -8.89
CA LYS A 567 -4.17 30.49 -9.78
C LYS A 567 -3.23 31.54 -9.22
N LYS A 568 -3.76 32.64 -8.66
CA LYS A 568 -2.99 33.67 -7.97
C LYS A 568 -2.22 33.10 -6.77
N TYR A 569 -2.89 32.31 -5.93
CA TYR A 569 -2.26 31.65 -4.78
C TYR A 569 -1.14 30.68 -5.20
N LEU A 570 -1.36 29.86 -6.23
CA LEU A 570 -0.35 28.93 -6.74
C LEU A 570 0.89 29.66 -7.27
N LEU A 571 0.71 30.81 -7.93
CA LEU A 571 1.82 31.64 -8.41
C LEU A 571 2.64 32.23 -7.27
N VAL A 572 2.01 32.75 -6.22
CA VAL A 572 2.74 33.32 -5.07
C VAL A 572 3.40 32.23 -4.21
N SER A 573 2.77 31.07 -4.09
CA SER A 573 3.24 29.98 -3.23
C SER A 573 4.29 29.06 -3.85
N VAL A 574 4.69 29.29 -5.11
CA VAL A 574 5.73 28.53 -5.83
C VAL A 574 6.95 28.18 -4.96
N PRO A 575 7.55 29.10 -4.17
CA PRO A 575 8.76 28.79 -3.41
C PRO A 575 8.59 27.66 -2.39
N LEU A 576 7.36 27.40 -1.93
CA LEU A 576 7.05 26.41 -0.91
C LEU A 576 7.07 24.97 -1.44
N TRP A 577 6.77 24.77 -2.73
CA TRP A 577 6.51 23.44 -3.29
C TRP A 577 7.33 23.10 -4.53
N ILE A 578 7.97 24.10 -5.17
CA ILE A 578 8.67 23.91 -6.45
C ILE A 578 9.79 22.86 -6.41
N LYS A 579 10.42 22.64 -5.24
CA LYS A 579 11.48 21.64 -5.04
C LYS A 579 10.97 20.20 -4.86
N HIS A 580 9.66 20.02 -4.70
CA HIS A 580 9.07 18.75 -4.28
C HIS A 580 8.21 18.07 -5.36
N VAL A 581 7.95 18.77 -6.46
CA VAL A 581 7.15 18.31 -7.60
C VAL A 581 8.09 17.84 -8.72
N SER A 582 7.65 16.91 -9.59
CA SER A 582 8.50 16.39 -10.66
C SER A 582 8.81 17.43 -11.74
N ASP A 583 9.94 17.28 -12.41
CA ASP A 583 10.40 18.20 -13.46
C ASP A 583 9.40 18.36 -14.61
N GLU A 584 8.73 17.27 -15.01
CA GLU A 584 7.70 17.29 -16.07
C GLU A 584 6.48 18.14 -15.66
N GLN A 585 6.01 17.95 -14.43
CA GLN A 585 4.87 18.69 -13.88
C GLN A 585 5.22 20.17 -13.69
N LEU A 586 6.45 20.44 -13.26
CA LEU A 586 6.94 21.79 -13.09
C LEU A 586 7.07 22.53 -14.44
N LEU A 587 7.63 21.89 -15.47
CA LEU A 587 7.71 22.46 -16.81
C LEU A 587 6.32 22.83 -17.32
N GLY A 588 5.35 21.93 -17.17
CA GLY A 588 3.97 22.20 -17.56
C GLY A 588 3.33 23.35 -16.78
N PHE A 589 3.58 23.49 -15.48
CA PHE A 589 3.11 24.66 -14.71
C PHE A 589 3.73 25.98 -15.20
N VAL A 590 5.05 25.98 -15.42
CA VAL A 590 5.78 27.17 -15.86
C VAL A 590 5.28 27.63 -17.23
N GLU A 591 5.11 26.72 -18.17
CA GLU A 591 4.67 27.06 -19.53
C GLU A 591 3.19 27.43 -19.62
N ASN A 592 2.32 26.71 -18.89
CA ASN A 592 0.86 26.84 -19.02
C ASN A 592 0.20 27.83 -18.06
N LEU A 593 0.90 28.26 -17.01
CA LEU A 593 0.42 29.33 -16.11
C LEU A 593 1.42 30.48 -16.00
N MET A 594 2.64 30.24 -15.52
CA MET A 594 3.57 31.32 -15.17
C MET A 594 3.94 32.21 -16.37
N VAL A 595 4.32 31.60 -17.50
CA VAL A 595 4.63 32.33 -18.75
C VAL A 595 3.35 32.66 -19.53
N ALA A 596 2.35 31.77 -19.50
CA ALA A 596 1.11 31.93 -20.27
C ALA A 596 0.31 33.18 -19.90
N VAL A 597 0.43 33.68 -18.67
CA VAL A 597 -0.21 34.93 -18.21
C VAL A 597 0.29 36.16 -18.97
N PHE A 598 1.50 36.12 -19.56
CA PHE A 598 2.07 37.22 -20.34
C PHE A 598 1.83 37.10 -21.86
N LYS A 599 1.30 35.98 -22.34
CA LYS A 599 1.04 35.76 -23.77
C LYS A 599 -0.26 36.45 -24.18
N ALA A 600 -0.19 37.43 -25.08
CA ALA A 600 -1.35 38.20 -25.55
C ALA A 600 -2.48 37.36 -26.18
N ALA A 601 -2.18 36.16 -26.68
CA ALA A 601 -3.16 35.23 -27.27
C ALA A 601 -3.73 34.21 -26.27
N SER A 602 -3.31 34.25 -25.01
CA SER A 602 -3.73 33.29 -23.98
C SER A 602 -5.04 33.72 -23.32
N PRO A 603 -6.00 32.79 -23.08
CA PRO A 603 -7.20 33.07 -22.29
C PRO A 603 -6.89 33.41 -20.81
N LEU A 604 -5.64 33.24 -20.37
CA LEU A 604 -5.14 33.56 -19.03
C LEU A 604 -4.45 34.93 -18.94
N CYS A 605 -4.43 35.71 -20.03
CA CYS A 605 -3.82 37.04 -20.08
C CYS A 605 -4.63 38.03 -19.22
N SER A 606 -4.40 38.00 -17.89
CA SER A 606 -5.01 38.91 -16.92
C SER A 606 -3.93 39.80 -16.29
N PRO A 607 -4.12 41.14 -16.29
CA PRO A 607 -3.17 42.06 -15.66
C PRO A 607 -3.01 41.82 -14.15
N GLU A 608 -3.94 41.13 -13.50
CA GLU A 608 -3.91 40.85 -12.05
C GLU A 608 -3.00 39.67 -11.67
N LEU A 609 -2.73 38.75 -12.60
CA LEU A 609 -1.88 37.58 -12.36
C LEU A 609 -0.41 37.86 -12.65
N CYS A 610 -0.11 38.83 -13.53
CA CYS A 610 1.27 39.19 -13.91
C CYS A 610 2.16 39.56 -12.70
N PRO A 611 1.72 40.40 -11.74
CA PRO A 611 2.53 40.71 -10.56
C PRO A 611 2.76 39.48 -9.67
N SER A 612 1.75 38.62 -9.53
CA SER A 612 1.80 37.42 -8.70
C SER A 612 2.79 36.39 -9.27
N ALA A 613 2.83 36.25 -10.60
CA ALA A 613 3.79 35.39 -11.29
C ALA A 613 5.24 35.88 -11.09
N LEU A 614 5.49 37.18 -11.23
CA LEU A 614 6.82 37.76 -11.03
C LEU A 614 7.26 37.69 -9.56
N GLN A 615 6.33 37.91 -8.62
CA GLN A 615 6.60 37.76 -7.19
C GLN A 615 7.03 36.33 -6.84
N GLY A 616 6.27 35.33 -7.28
CA GLY A 616 6.60 33.92 -7.05
C GLY A 616 7.92 33.51 -7.68
N LEU A 617 8.17 33.95 -8.91
CA LEU A 617 9.42 33.70 -9.63
C LEU A 617 10.63 34.32 -8.90
N SER A 618 10.53 35.58 -8.47
CA SER A 618 11.60 36.25 -7.71
C SER A 618 11.89 35.52 -6.40
N GLN A 619 10.87 35.06 -5.69
CA GLN A 619 11.05 34.30 -4.44
C GLN A 619 11.60 32.88 -4.68
N ALA A 620 11.23 32.24 -5.80
CA ALA A 620 11.77 30.93 -6.17
C ALA A 620 13.26 31.01 -6.53
N LEU A 621 13.69 32.09 -7.20
CA LEU A 621 15.10 32.36 -7.52
C LEU A 621 15.94 32.61 -6.25
N LYS A 622 15.34 33.06 -5.15
CA LYS A 622 16.00 33.25 -3.84
C LYS A 622 16.22 31.97 -3.04
N LEU A 623 15.72 30.83 -3.51
CA LEU A 623 15.82 29.59 -2.76
C LEU A 623 17.29 29.15 -2.65
N PRO A 624 17.76 28.72 -1.45
CA PRO A 624 19.13 28.26 -1.29
C PRO A 624 19.35 26.95 -2.06
N SER A 625 20.48 26.86 -2.77
CA SER A 625 20.98 25.67 -3.48
C SER A 625 19.92 24.93 -4.33
N PRO A 626 19.30 25.59 -5.34
CA PRO A 626 18.39 24.90 -6.25
C PRO A 626 19.17 23.90 -7.13
N ALA A 627 18.55 22.77 -7.46
CA ALA A 627 19.14 21.82 -8.39
C ALA A 627 19.34 22.48 -9.77
N HIS A 628 20.37 22.03 -10.52
CA HIS A 628 20.78 22.70 -11.76
C HIS A 628 19.67 22.78 -12.81
N HIS A 629 18.81 21.75 -12.90
CA HIS A 629 17.65 21.71 -13.79
C HIS A 629 16.61 22.78 -13.43
N LEU A 630 16.27 22.90 -12.15
CA LEU A 630 15.31 23.87 -11.63
C LEU A 630 15.79 25.31 -11.86
N TRP A 631 17.08 25.55 -11.61
CA TRP A 631 17.71 26.84 -11.87
C TRP A 631 17.64 27.22 -13.36
N SER A 632 17.97 26.28 -14.26
CA SER A 632 17.90 26.52 -15.69
C SER A 632 16.48 26.84 -16.16
N LEU A 633 15.48 26.13 -15.62
CA LEU A 633 14.07 26.33 -15.95
C LEU A 633 13.56 27.72 -15.51
N LEU A 634 13.86 28.13 -14.28
CA LEU A 634 13.47 29.46 -13.77
C LEU A 634 14.16 30.59 -14.55
N ARG A 635 15.43 30.39 -14.94
CA ARG A 635 16.16 31.31 -15.81
C ARG A 635 15.50 31.45 -17.18
N GLU A 636 15.17 30.33 -17.82
CA GLU A 636 14.50 30.34 -19.12
C GLU A 636 13.11 30.99 -19.05
N ALA A 637 12.35 30.73 -17.99
CA ALA A 637 11.06 31.36 -17.75
C ALA A 637 11.19 32.89 -17.61
N THR A 638 12.20 33.36 -16.88
CA THR A 638 12.48 34.81 -16.72
C THR A 638 12.80 35.47 -18.06
N GLY A 639 13.63 34.83 -18.89
CA GLY A 639 13.93 35.32 -20.24
C GLY A 639 12.69 35.38 -21.14
N LYS A 640 11.91 34.29 -21.17
CA LYS A 640 10.64 34.23 -21.93
C LYS A 640 9.65 35.32 -21.49
N ILE A 641 9.55 35.60 -20.19
CA ILE A 641 8.66 36.67 -19.68
C ILE A 641 9.20 38.05 -20.08
N PHE A 642 10.51 38.27 -19.99
CA PHE A 642 11.13 39.54 -20.39
C PHE A 642 10.87 39.87 -21.87
N ASP A 643 11.01 38.89 -22.77
CA ASP A 643 10.73 39.05 -24.20
C ASP A 643 9.25 39.37 -24.52
N LEU A 644 8.34 38.94 -23.63
CA LEU A 644 6.90 39.17 -23.76
C LEU A 644 6.46 40.53 -23.20
N LEU A 645 7.32 41.24 -22.45
CA LEU A 645 6.99 42.56 -21.92
C LEU A 645 7.04 43.64 -23.03
N PRO A 646 6.17 44.66 -22.98
CA PRO A 646 6.16 45.72 -23.97
C PRO A 646 7.52 46.47 -24.08
N ASN A 647 7.92 46.87 -25.28
CA ASN A 647 9.12 47.72 -25.44
C ASN A 647 8.92 49.18 -24.99
N LYS A 648 7.70 49.59 -24.66
CA LYS A 648 7.37 50.96 -24.20
C LYS A 648 6.75 50.91 -22.81
N ILE A 649 7.51 51.34 -21.81
CA ILE A 649 7.08 51.38 -20.40
C ILE A 649 5.97 52.41 -20.23
N ARG A 650 4.76 51.98 -19.86
CA ARG A 650 3.67 52.86 -19.44
C ARG A 650 3.64 52.95 -17.92
N ARG A 651 3.04 54.02 -17.38
CA ARG A 651 2.94 54.25 -15.93
C ARG A 651 2.25 53.12 -15.17
N ASN A 652 1.31 52.42 -15.81
CA ASN A 652 0.58 51.29 -15.23
C ASN A 652 1.37 49.98 -15.23
N ASP A 653 2.45 49.89 -16.02
CA ASP A 653 3.25 48.66 -16.17
C ASP A 653 4.55 48.72 -15.34
N LEU A 654 4.84 49.87 -14.70
CA LEU A 654 6.09 50.13 -13.97
C LEU A 654 6.38 49.08 -12.90
N GLU A 655 5.35 48.59 -12.20
CA GLU A 655 5.48 47.57 -11.15
C GLU A 655 5.93 46.21 -11.70
N LEU A 656 5.56 45.89 -12.95
CA LEU A 656 6.02 44.68 -13.64
C LEU A 656 7.51 44.78 -13.99
N TYR A 657 7.97 45.94 -14.48
CA TYR A 657 9.38 46.17 -14.77
C TYR A 657 10.25 46.20 -13.50
N ILE A 658 9.74 46.70 -12.38
CA ILE A 658 10.42 46.61 -11.08
C ILE A 658 10.52 45.14 -10.64
N SER A 659 9.46 44.36 -10.82
CA SER A 659 9.43 42.97 -10.38
C SER A 659 10.31 42.04 -11.25
N ILE A 660 10.37 42.24 -12.56
CA ILE A 660 11.31 41.48 -13.42
C ILE A 660 12.76 41.89 -13.15
N ALA A 661 13.03 43.15 -12.83
CA ALA A 661 14.36 43.59 -12.41
C ALA A 661 14.83 42.90 -11.12
N LYS A 662 13.91 42.67 -10.17
CA LYS A 662 14.17 41.85 -8.96
C LYS A 662 14.40 40.37 -9.27
N CYS A 663 13.89 39.83 -10.38
CA CYS A 663 14.24 38.47 -10.80
C CYS A 663 15.65 38.43 -11.39
N LEU A 664 16.00 39.42 -12.23
CA LEU A 664 17.31 39.53 -12.86
C LEU A 664 18.43 39.76 -11.84
N SER A 665 18.17 40.49 -10.74
CA SER A 665 19.17 40.74 -9.69
C SER A 665 19.57 39.50 -8.89
N GLU A 666 18.76 38.44 -8.91
CA GLU A 666 19.07 37.18 -8.20
C GLU A 666 19.87 36.22 -9.09
N MET A 667 20.13 36.57 -10.37
CA MET A 667 20.89 35.76 -11.32
C MET A 667 22.38 36.13 -11.32
N THR A 668 23.22 35.26 -11.91
CA THR A 668 24.63 35.61 -12.12
C THR A 668 24.78 36.71 -13.17
N ASP A 669 25.85 37.51 -13.08
CA ASP A 669 26.11 38.60 -14.04
C ASP A 669 26.18 38.10 -15.50
N GLU A 670 26.69 36.89 -15.74
CA GLU A 670 26.71 36.29 -17.09
C GLU A 670 25.31 35.93 -17.60
N ASP A 671 24.46 35.38 -16.74
CA ASP A 671 23.09 35.00 -17.09
C ASP A 671 22.20 36.24 -17.31
N ALA A 672 22.31 37.25 -16.44
CA ALA A 672 21.62 38.52 -16.57
C ALA A 672 22.04 39.27 -17.84
N ASN A 673 23.34 39.26 -18.18
CA ASN A 673 23.85 39.87 -19.41
C ASN A 673 23.43 39.12 -20.67
N ARG A 674 23.21 37.80 -20.62
CA ARG A 674 22.68 37.01 -21.75
C ARG A 674 21.21 37.30 -22.05
N ILE A 675 20.38 37.44 -21.01
CA ILE A 675 18.96 37.76 -21.15
C ILE A 675 18.77 39.22 -21.60
N SER A 676 19.65 40.13 -21.15
CA SER A 676 19.57 41.57 -21.44
C SER A 676 20.33 42.01 -22.70
N GLN A 677 20.67 41.13 -23.64
CA GLN A 677 21.36 41.60 -24.86
C GLN A 677 20.45 42.45 -25.76
N ILE A 678 20.66 43.77 -25.62
CA ILE A 678 20.41 44.87 -26.57
C ILE A 678 18.94 45.30 -26.76
N THR A 679 18.47 46.21 -25.91
CA THR A 679 17.45 47.21 -26.30
C THR A 679 17.50 48.46 -25.41
N GLN A 680 17.15 49.64 -25.96
CA GLN A 680 17.10 50.95 -25.27
C GLN A 680 16.30 50.96 -23.95
N VAL A 681 15.45 49.95 -23.73
CA VAL A 681 14.66 49.71 -22.52
C VAL A 681 15.54 49.51 -21.29
N ILE A 682 16.72 48.90 -21.44
CA ILE A 682 17.68 48.63 -20.35
C ILE A 682 18.15 49.93 -19.70
N MET A 683 18.38 50.99 -20.48
CA MET A 683 18.80 52.28 -19.92
C MET A 683 17.75 52.88 -18.97
N SER A 684 16.46 52.55 -19.18
CA SER A 684 15.35 52.99 -18.31
C SER A 684 15.17 52.08 -17.08
N ILE A 685 15.44 50.78 -17.22
CA ILE A 685 15.37 49.80 -16.13
C ILE A 685 16.59 49.90 -15.21
N SER A 686 17.80 50.13 -15.74
CA SER A 686 19.00 50.38 -14.95
C SER A 686 18.86 51.60 -14.03
N ILE A 687 18.13 52.64 -14.45
CA ILE A 687 17.79 53.80 -13.60
C ILE A 687 16.83 53.39 -12.47
N CYS A 688 15.88 52.48 -12.72
CA CYS A 688 15.00 51.96 -11.66
C CYS A 688 15.74 51.06 -10.65
N ILE A 689 16.68 50.23 -11.12
CA ILE A 689 17.54 49.39 -10.26
C ILE A 689 18.45 50.27 -9.39
N PHE A 690 19.02 51.35 -9.94
CA PHE A 690 19.90 52.28 -9.21
C PHE A 690 19.21 53.11 -8.12
N PHE A 691 17.88 53.25 -8.16
CA PHE A 691 17.11 54.06 -7.20
C PHE A 691 16.38 53.24 -6.13
N HIS A 692 16.34 51.90 -6.26
CA HIS A 692 15.60 51.02 -5.34
C HIS A 692 16.42 49.90 -4.67
N CYS A 693 17.71 49.75 -5.02
CA CYS A 693 18.73 49.20 -4.13
C CYS A 693 19.20 50.30 -3.17
#